data_AF-A0A239C2N9-F1
#
_entry.id   AF-A0A239C2N9-F1
#
_cell.length_a   1.000
_cell.length_b   1.000
_cell.length_c   1.000
_cell.angle_alpha   90.00
_cell.angle_beta   90.00
_cell.angle_gamma   90.00
#
_symmetry.space_group_name_H-M   'P 1'
#
loop_
_entity.id
_entity.type
_entity.pdbx_description
1 polymer ?
#
loop_
_entity_poly.entity_id
_entity_poly.type
_entity_poly.pdbx_seq_one_letter_code
_entity_poly.pdbx_strand_id
1 'polypeptide(L)'
;MSDLVLIAVPNRLLDPADVPGHEIGRPAVLRVVVVPRLDGGSLTTEGLDSWPRILLDDLDFRLYVKNPAGVQATRSRPVLYDSVASQDVWDAVFRGDAARLFAGLREPDSALVTPRYGDAQRIGLTYREVSEVLAEPDGTPDLAQYLRPWAAVPPPEPPRDSPLLDSAMDFRRTFGLIREHPEVLRDLGLVFELLINADELDDGDRLSVRAYGTDLVLTSPWTWYSLDTEGFWPGADPERASDVRRGVIDLSDAPRIDLVDETRDTPPWAIATFDVDGGVIGLRAAARLLASGTGIDPTGPPAPNGPGAQLPALRSAGLMLIRPDRQRQFDDRLDRASLRAHNRINATDGNAEDELDATELVLGYRVDVFDADDPQWRSLCAREAVYSVLDAAGDRIEIGTGRGRREEGHVKHLAAVRGEDGVIRADEIVVRWDGWSLAVPPPELAHRPDRTWQAAAPRMAAPYNLDWSFDVPEGALPRLRFGRRYRLRVRVADIAGGGPDLDAVTDDCASDEIAYRRAEPVAPPRLHVDSAPLPGAAVDRLVIRSDQGMTAEEFAAAEPRYAARDACTLHPPAVAFALIEQHGVLDSMTDAESWRLAAQALRVEPGDQPALSLPDPAAAGVAAYAGGPWSAADWSPWPGTDTKTVVVGDHVPESTAVVLSWENADRLRIDLAPGESADVELSSTITPGFLPHFAVHEWLGPRAAPGGVTSGNALRGRHPLLSPPVTVHAVHAVRRPRIAPVWQELQAARGEGDTAAIVTAEFAEDGLHTASTGRVEVAAAWEEWSDDSVRPMTAGHVHDRDVDRDQAPRLRFAHQFGDTRHRDVTYSAKAVSRYRPYFAPEDPPGAFELMGEPRTVVVPSSARPPKLEVLAVLPGFRWSAETGPDRIVRRRSGNRLVVELARPWYATGAGECLGVVASESPGDAAHLVTELAGDPVYASPRVGRYPGAEWFGGEARSLRLPGGEPTASVIACPVTLKGDAWRAEVVLTPPADMRAYRPFVRLAVARYQPYSLPALELSPVVTTERVPLLPDREIVVERAGGRLLVRVHGVGPQPPNRVEVGIDEAPDSGPAPEVIAVDPATDPGLPAWRPLPTFTRTGDASGTPIELPLPPGGRPLRLRVREVEDLAPLGDLAAPQEGLGAQPPELTERTVLIDHIPIPGGWLPEGDDNG
;
A
#
# COMPACT_ATOMS: atom_id res chain seq x y z
N MET A 1 9.05 -66.36 -33.15
CA MET A 1 10.14 -67.25 -33.61
C MET A 1 11.43 -66.53 -33.29
N SER A 2 12.36 -67.18 -32.61
CA SER A 2 13.66 -66.58 -32.30
C SER A 2 14.50 -66.39 -33.57
N ASP A 3 15.06 -65.20 -33.75
CA ASP A 3 16.04 -64.91 -34.79
C ASP A 3 17.04 -63.84 -34.36
N LEU A 4 18.18 -63.78 -35.05
CA LEU A 4 19.08 -62.64 -34.99
C LEU A 4 18.88 -61.78 -36.24
N VAL A 5 18.60 -60.50 -36.03
CA VAL A 5 18.48 -59.54 -37.12
C VAL A 5 19.82 -58.89 -37.37
N LEU A 6 20.35 -59.02 -38.58
CA LEU A 6 21.56 -58.37 -39.07
C LEU A 6 21.17 -57.10 -39.81
N ILE A 7 21.23 -55.96 -39.13
CA ILE A 7 20.95 -54.66 -39.73
C ILE A 7 22.24 -54.11 -40.31
N ALA A 8 22.30 -54.00 -41.64
CA ALA A 8 23.43 -53.40 -42.34
C ALA A 8 23.31 -51.87 -42.34
N VAL A 9 24.38 -51.18 -41.95
CA VAL A 9 24.44 -49.73 -41.76
C VAL A 9 25.62 -49.19 -42.56
N PRO A 10 25.36 -48.46 -43.67
CA PRO A 10 26.41 -47.75 -44.41
C PRO A 10 27.20 -46.82 -43.48
N ASN A 11 28.52 -46.76 -43.62
CA ASN A 11 29.38 -46.05 -42.66
C ASN A 11 30.36 -45.06 -43.30
N ARG A 12 31.34 -45.54 -44.05
CA ARG A 12 32.39 -44.69 -44.67
C ARG A 12 33.07 -45.36 -45.85
N LEU A 13 33.66 -44.55 -46.73
CA LEU A 13 34.64 -44.99 -47.72
C LEU A 13 36.02 -45.08 -47.05
N LEU A 14 36.87 -46.00 -47.50
CA LEU A 14 38.27 -46.09 -47.07
C LEU A 14 39.19 -45.67 -48.21
N ASP A 15 40.37 -45.15 -47.89
CA ASP A 15 41.43 -45.01 -48.87
C ASP A 15 41.94 -46.41 -49.24
N PRO A 16 41.99 -46.79 -50.53
CA PRO A 16 42.60 -48.05 -50.96
C PRO A 16 44.01 -48.29 -50.40
N ALA A 17 44.77 -47.24 -50.11
CA ALA A 17 46.11 -47.34 -49.51
C ALA A 17 46.10 -47.85 -48.06
N ASP A 18 45.01 -47.65 -47.33
CA ASP A 18 44.86 -47.99 -45.91
C ASP A 18 44.37 -49.43 -45.67
N VAL A 19 44.12 -50.19 -46.74
CA VAL A 19 43.61 -51.57 -46.67
C VAL A 19 44.56 -52.56 -47.35
N PRO A 20 45.62 -53.03 -46.66
CA PRO A 20 46.61 -53.93 -47.24
C PRO A 20 45.99 -55.26 -47.70
N GLY A 21 46.21 -55.63 -48.96
CA GLY A 21 45.71 -56.89 -49.54
C GLY A 21 44.30 -56.84 -50.12
N HIS A 22 43.67 -55.66 -50.20
CA HIS A 22 42.42 -55.49 -50.93
C HIS A 22 42.69 -55.38 -52.44
N GLU A 23 42.29 -56.38 -53.22
CA GLU A 23 42.70 -56.50 -54.63
C GLU A 23 41.69 -55.91 -55.65
N ILE A 24 40.49 -55.47 -55.24
CA ILE A 24 39.43 -55.07 -56.21
C ILE A 24 38.53 -53.93 -55.69
N GLY A 25 38.56 -52.79 -56.38
CA GLY A 25 37.57 -51.71 -56.29
C GLY A 25 37.77 -50.69 -55.17
N ARG A 26 36.82 -49.77 -55.02
CA ARG A 26 36.78 -48.75 -53.95
C ARG A 26 36.29 -49.37 -52.63
N PRO A 27 37.14 -49.53 -51.61
CA PRO A 27 36.72 -50.12 -50.33
C PRO A 27 35.74 -49.22 -49.59
N ALA A 28 34.69 -49.82 -49.05
CA ALA A 28 33.78 -49.18 -48.12
C ALA A 28 33.53 -50.08 -46.90
N VAL A 29 33.24 -49.43 -45.78
CA VAL A 29 32.88 -50.10 -44.54
C VAL A 29 31.36 -50.14 -44.41
N LEU A 30 30.85 -51.32 -44.15
CA LEU A 30 29.47 -51.56 -43.77
C LEU A 30 29.44 -52.09 -42.34
N ARG A 31 28.82 -51.35 -41.41
CA ARG A 31 28.60 -51.83 -40.05
C ARG A 31 27.41 -52.76 -40.01
N VAL A 32 27.49 -53.83 -39.24
CA VAL A 32 26.36 -54.73 -39.01
C VAL A 32 26.03 -54.72 -37.53
N VAL A 33 24.77 -54.40 -37.22
CA VAL A 33 24.22 -54.51 -35.86
C VAL A 33 23.42 -55.78 -35.74
N VAL A 34 23.74 -56.57 -34.72
CA VAL A 34 23.03 -57.79 -34.38
C VAL A 34 21.97 -57.45 -33.34
N VAL A 35 20.70 -57.63 -33.70
CA VAL A 35 19.57 -57.43 -32.78
C VAL A 35 18.93 -58.79 -32.49
N PRO A 36 19.19 -59.39 -31.31
CA PRO A 36 18.57 -60.64 -30.93
C PRO A 36 17.08 -60.47 -30.63
N ARG A 37 16.21 -61.19 -31.33
CA ARG A 37 14.77 -61.26 -31.06
C ARG A 37 14.41 -62.67 -30.63
N LEU A 38 14.52 -62.94 -29.33
CA LEU A 38 14.42 -64.30 -28.76
C LEU A 38 13.04 -64.52 -28.11
N ASP A 39 12.42 -65.69 -28.22
CA ASP A 39 11.05 -65.95 -27.71
C ASP A 39 10.99 -66.34 -26.21
N GLY A 40 12.11 -66.66 -25.55
CA GLY A 40 12.21 -67.00 -24.12
C GLY A 40 13.31 -68.04 -23.84
N GLY A 41 13.53 -68.45 -22.58
CA GLY A 41 14.51 -69.51 -22.24
C GLY A 41 15.88 -69.00 -21.74
N SER A 42 16.98 -69.54 -22.29
CA SER A 42 18.36 -69.10 -22.01
C SER A 42 19.18 -68.93 -23.29
N LEU A 43 20.30 -68.22 -23.22
CA LEU A 43 21.20 -68.07 -24.38
C LEU A 43 21.65 -69.41 -24.97
N THR A 44 21.84 -70.44 -24.13
CA THR A 44 22.18 -71.79 -24.58
C THR A 44 21.06 -72.46 -25.37
N THR A 45 19.79 -72.31 -24.96
CA THR A 45 18.66 -72.89 -25.71
C THR A 45 18.45 -72.22 -27.06
N GLU A 46 18.87 -70.97 -27.17
CA GLU A 46 18.80 -70.16 -28.38
C GLU A 46 20.08 -70.26 -29.26
N GLY A 47 21.10 -71.02 -28.83
CA GLY A 47 22.35 -71.22 -29.59
C GLY A 47 23.31 -70.02 -29.62
N LEU A 48 23.19 -69.09 -28.67
CA LEU A 48 23.97 -67.84 -28.60
C LEU A 48 25.12 -67.87 -27.59
N ASP A 49 25.33 -68.98 -26.91
CA ASP A 49 26.41 -69.11 -25.92
C ASP A 49 27.80 -68.91 -26.52
N SER A 50 28.02 -69.33 -27.77
CA SER A 50 29.29 -69.19 -28.49
C SER A 50 29.25 -68.15 -29.62
N TRP A 51 28.38 -67.13 -29.54
CA TRP A 51 28.14 -66.17 -30.62
C TRP A 51 29.42 -65.52 -31.18
N PRO A 52 30.34 -64.95 -30.38
CA PRO A 52 31.58 -64.38 -30.91
C PRO A 52 32.41 -65.36 -31.75
N ARG A 53 32.49 -66.64 -31.37
CA ARG A 53 33.21 -67.65 -32.15
C ARG A 53 32.50 -67.98 -33.46
N ILE A 54 31.18 -68.15 -33.42
CA ILE A 54 30.36 -68.37 -34.63
C ILE A 54 30.57 -67.22 -35.62
N LEU A 55 30.54 -65.98 -35.13
CA LEU A 55 30.77 -64.78 -35.94
C LEU A 55 32.13 -64.80 -36.64
N LEU A 56 33.20 -65.13 -35.90
CA LEU A 56 34.58 -65.05 -36.39
C LEU A 56 34.99 -66.22 -37.30
N ASP A 57 34.55 -67.45 -36.97
CA ASP A 57 35.11 -68.67 -37.55
C ASP A 57 34.15 -69.35 -38.56
N ASP A 58 32.83 -69.20 -38.40
CA ASP A 58 31.83 -70.03 -39.10
C ASP A 58 30.98 -69.30 -40.15
N LEU A 59 30.81 -67.97 -40.05
CA LEU A 59 29.90 -67.21 -40.92
C LEU A 59 30.49 -66.81 -42.29
N ASP A 60 29.77 -67.11 -43.37
CA ASP A 60 30.03 -66.60 -44.74
C ASP A 60 28.99 -65.51 -45.11
N PHE A 61 29.47 -64.31 -45.43
CA PHE A 61 28.62 -63.15 -45.73
C PHE A 61 28.38 -62.97 -47.24
N ARG A 62 27.17 -62.57 -47.61
CA ARG A 62 26.81 -62.11 -48.97
C ARG A 62 26.02 -60.81 -48.91
N LEU A 63 26.40 -59.85 -49.74
CA LEU A 63 25.69 -58.59 -49.90
C LEU A 63 24.70 -58.69 -51.06
N TYR A 64 23.47 -58.25 -50.82
CA TYR A 64 22.42 -58.14 -51.81
C TYR A 64 22.06 -56.66 -51.97
N VAL A 65 21.78 -56.25 -53.20
CA VAL A 65 21.29 -54.91 -53.56
C VAL A 65 19.91 -55.05 -54.18
N LYS A 66 18.99 -54.18 -53.78
CA LYS A 66 17.64 -54.05 -54.32
C LYS A 66 17.51 -52.71 -55.01
N ASN A 67 17.31 -52.77 -56.31
CA ASN A 67 17.13 -51.61 -57.19
C ASN A 67 15.83 -51.77 -58.00
N PRO A 68 15.44 -50.78 -58.83
CA PRO A 68 14.22 -50.89 -59.64
C PRO A 68 14.18 -52.10 -60.59
N ALA A 69 15.33 -52.72 -60.92
CA ALA A 69 15.44 -53.91 -61.75
C ALA A 69 15.31 -55.23 -60.96
N GLY A 70 15.26 -55.19 -59.62
CA GLY A 70 15.06 -56.33 -58.74
C GLY A 70 16.17 -56.51 -57.71
N VAL A 71 16.22 -57.71 -57.12
CA VAL A 71 17.21 -58.10 -56.10
C VAL A 71 18.36 -58.88 -56.75
N GLN A 72 19.60 -58.45 -56.52
CA GLN A 72 20.81 -59.10 -57.05
C GLN A 72 21.88 -59.22 -55.96
N ALA A 73 22.69 -60.27 -56.00
CA ALA A 73 23.86 -60.43 -55.13
C ALA A 73 25.09 -59.76 -55.76
N THR A 74 25.94 -59.13 -54.93
CA THR A 74 27.22 -58.57 -55.38
C THR A 74 28.18 -59.69 -55.80
N ARG A 75 29.14 -59.34 -56.67
CA ARG A 75 30.20 -60.26 -57.14
C ARG A 75 31.26 -60.44 -56.08
N SER A 76 31.67 -59.34 -55.44
CA SER A 76 32.57 -59.39 -54.29
C SER A 76 31.83 -59.88 -53.04
N ARG A 77 32.52 -60.70 -52.24
CA ARG A 77 32.01 -61.15 -50.94
C ARG A 77 32.46 -60.18 -49.86
N PRO A 78 31.56 -59.73 -48.97
CA PRO A 78 31.94 -59.00 -47.77
C PRO A 78 32.87 -59.84 -46.90
N VAL A 79 33.89 -59.21 -46.31
CA VAL A 79 34.80 -59.86 -45.36
C VAL A 79 34.82 -59.10 -44.05
N LEU A 80 34.97 -59.80 -42.92
CA LEU A 80 35.12 -59.17 -41.62
C LEU A 80 36.32 -58.21 -41.63
N TYR A 81 36.07 -56.98 -41.18
CA TYR A 81 37.05 -55.91 -41.11
C TYR A 81 37.19 -55.48 -39.65
N ASP A 82 38.42 -55.50 -39.14
CA ASP A 82 38.75 -54.97 -37.82
C ASP A 82 37.79 -55.47 -36.71
N SER A 83 37.47 -56.78 -36.71
CA SER A 83 36.59 -57.40 -35.71
C SER A 83 37.38 -57.74 -34.44
N VAL A 84 36.82 -57.39 -33.28
CA VAL A 84 37.43 -57.57 -31.95
C VAL A 84 36.55 -58.41 -31.01
N ALA A 85 35.56 -59.11 -31.56
CA ALA A 85 34.64 -59.93 -30.78
C ALA A 85 35.41 -60.95 -29.92
N SER A 86 35.11 -61.00 -28.63
CA SER A 86 35.78 -61.83 -27.64
C SER A 86 34.80 -62.72 -26.91
N GLN A 87 35.04 -64.03 -26.97
CA GLN A 87 34.26 -65.01 -26.21
C GLN A 87 34.41 -64.79 -24.70
N ASP A 88 35.59 -64.38 -24.23
CA ASP A 88 35.85 -64.19 -22.81
C ASP A 88 35.06 -62.98 -22.25
N VAL A 89 34.92 -61.91 -23.04
CA VAL A 89 34.09 -60.74 -22.70
C VAL A 89 32.61 -61.11 -22.72
N TRP A 90 32.16 -61.86 -23.73
CA TRP A 90 30.78 -62.37 -23.82
C TRP A 90 30.40 -63.21 -22.61
N ASP A 91 31.25 -64.19 -22.27
CA ASP A 91 31.06 -65.06 -21.12
C ASP A 91 31.13 -64.29 -19.80
N ALA A 92 31.86 -63.17 -19.71
CA ALA A 92 31.92 -62.34 -18.51
C ALA A 92 30.70 -61.44 -18.33
N VAL A 93 30.17 -60.85 -19.41
CA VAL A 93 29.00 -59.95 -19.39
C VAL A 93 27.69 -60.72 -19.18
N PHE A 94 27.50 -61.85 -19.86
CA PHE A 94 26.23 -62.59 -19.84
C PHE A 94 26.26 -63.82 -18.92
N ARG A 95 26.59 -63.64 -17.62
CA ARG A 95 26.51 -64.71 -16.60
C ARG A 95 25.23 -64.69 -15.77
N GLY A 96 24.88 -65.85 -15.19
CA GLY A 96 23.80 -65.94 -14.20
C GLY A 96 22.44 -65.52 -14.76
N ASP A 97 21.76 -64.61 -14.06
CA ASP A 97 20.45 -64.10 -14.49
C ASP A 97 20.53 -63.24 -15.77
N ALA A 98 21.69 -62.66 -16.10
CA ALA A 98 21.89 -61.91 -17.35
C ALA A 98 21.83 -62.79 -18.62
N ALA A 99 21.96 -64.12 -18.48
CA ALA A 99 21.80 -65.08 -19.58
C ALA A 99 20.37 -65.62 -19.73
N ARG A 100 19.45 -65.23 -18.82
CA ARG A 100 18.06 -65.69 -18.82
C ARG A 100 17.20 -64.76 -19.68
N LEU A 101 16.13 -65.32 -20.23
CA LEU A 101 15.12 -64.61 -21.00
C LEU A 101 13.77 -64.77 -20.31
N PHE A 102 13.25 -63.71 -19.67
CA PHE A 102 11.92 -63.76 -19.09
C PHE A 102 10.83 -63.61 -20.17
N ALA A 103 9.72 -64.33 -19.99
CA ALA A 103 8.61 -64.30 -20.93
C ALA A 103 7.81 -62.99 -20.83
N GLY A 104 7.41 -62.45 -21.99
CA GLY A 104 6.54 -61.27 -22.10
C GLY A 104 7.16 -60.15 -22.93
N LEU A 105 6.87 -60.12 -24.23
CA LEU A 105 7.01 -58.89 -25.01
C LEU A 105 5.79 -58.02 -24.68
N ARG A 106 6.01 -56.88 -24.03
CA ARG A 106 4.97 -55.87 -23.85
C ARG A 106 4.90 -55.06 -25.14
N GLU A 107 3.69 -54.84 -25.66
CA GLU A 107 3.51 -53.90 -26.77
C GLU A 107 4.02 -52.51 -26.35
N PRO A 108 4.80 -51.82 -27.20
CA PRO A 108 5.29 -50.49 -26.88
C PRO A 108 4.13 -49.49 -26.86
N ASP A 109 4.00 -48.73 -25.77
CA ASP A 109 3.07 -47.60 -25.68
C ASP A 109 3.70 -46.38 -26.42
N SER A 110 2.90 -45.56 -27.10
CA SER A 110 3.39 -44.25 -27.60
C SER A 110 3.69 -43.31 -26.43
N ALA A 111 4.66 -42.42 -26.62
CA ALA A 111 5.00 -41.39 -25.63
C ALA A 111 4.07 -40.18 -25.80
N LEU A 112 3.60 -39.61 -24.68
CA LEU A 112 2.94 -38.31 -24.67
C LEU A 112 4.01 -37.22 -24.72
N VAL A 113 4.06 -36.48 -25.82
CA VAL A 113 5.00 -35.37 -26.03
C VAL A 113 4.39 -34.06 -25.55
N THR A 114 5.09 -33.36 -24.68
CA THR A 114 4.66 -32.03 -24.22
C THR A 114 4.99 -30.98 -25.30
N PRO A 115 4.02 -30.21 -25.79
CA PRO A 115 4.27 -29.19 -26.81
C PRO A 115 4.99 -27.99 -26.19
N ARG A 116 6.19 -27.66 -26.69
CA ARG A 116 7.02 -26.54 -26.20
C ARG A 116 7.33 -25.48 -27.23
N TYR A 117 7.29 -25.83 -28.51
CA TYR A 117 7.52 -24.88 -29.58
C TYR A 117 6.56 -23.68 -29.49
N GLY A 118 5.25 -23.95 -29.44
CA GLY A 118 4.24 -22.89 -29.30
C GLY A 118 4.30 -22.14 -27.96
N ASP A 119 4.74 -22.79 -26.88
CA ASP A 119 4.94 -22.12 -25.59
C ASP A 119 6.12 -21.14 -25.64
N ALA A 120 7.25 -21.57 -26.20
CA ALA A 120 8.45 -20.76 -26.36
C ALA A 120 8.21 -19.55 -27.28
N GLN A 121 7.49 -19.73 -28.39
CA GLN A 121 7.16 -18.64 -29.30
C GLN A 121 6.31 -17.56 -28.61
N ARG A 122 5.26 -17.97 -27.87
CA ARG A 122 4.42 -17.03 -27.11
C ARG A 122 5.18 -16.29 -26.02
N ILE A 123 6.12 -16.95 -25.35
CA ILE A 123 7.02 -16.28 -24.39
C ILE A 123 7.85 -15.22 -25.11
N GLY A 124 8.56 -15.58 -26.17
CA GLY A 124 9.40 -14.65 -26.92
C GLY A 124 8.66 -13.42 -27.42
N LEU A 125 7.46 -13.61 -28.00
CA LEU A 125 6.58 -12.53 -28.44
C LEU A 125 6.15 -11.62 -27.28
N THR A 126 5.69 -12.20 -26.17
CA THR A 126 5.21 -11.44 -25.01
C THR A 126 6.29 -10.50 -24.47
N TYR A 127 7.51 -11.01 -24.26
CA TYR A 127 8.59 -10.20 -23.68
C TYR A 127 9.12 -9.15 -24.66
N ARG A 128 9.19 -9.47 -25.95
CA ARG A 128 9.59 -8.51 -26.99
C ARG A 128 8.59 -7.36 -27.10
N GLU A 129 7.30 -7.64 -27.22
CA GLU A 129 6.26 -6.61 -27.31
C GLU A 129 6.22 -5.72 -26.05
N VAL A 130 6.29 -6.32 -24.86
CA VAL A 130 6.31 -5.55 -23.61
C VAL A 130 7.60 -4.74 -23.48
N SER A 131 8.74 -5.27 -23.90
CA SER A 131 10.00 -4.52 -23.94
C SER A 131 9.92 -3.32 -24.89
N GLU A 132 9.22 -3.44 -26.03
CA GLU A 132 9.03 -2.33 -26.95
C GLU A 132 8.15 -1.22 -26.35
N VAL A 133 7.08 -1.57 -25.63
CA VAL A 133 6.24 -0.58 -24.95
C VAL A 133 7.03 0.14 -23.85
N LEU A 134 7.77 -0.60 -23.03
CA LEU A 134 8.59 -0.04 -21.94
C LEU A 134 9.81 0.76 -22.43
N ALA A 135 10.13 0.70 -23.73
CA ALA A 135 11.18 1.51 -24.33
C ALA A 135 10.78 2.99 -24.48
N GLU A 136 9.48 3.28 -24.51
CA GLU A 136 8.92 4.62 -24.64
C GLU A 136 8.91 5.35 -23.28
N PRO A 137 9.21 6.67 -23.20
CA PRO A 137 9.36 7.40 -21.94
C PRO A 137 8.18 7.31 -20.95
N ASP A 138 6.96 7.25 -21.47
CA ASP A 138 5.70 7.13 -20.70
C ASP A 138 4.98 5.80 -20.97
N GLY A 139 5.67 4.84 -21.57
CA GLY A 139 5.10 3.57 -22.02
C GLY A 139 4.70 2.69 -20.84
N THR A 140 3.40 2.48 -20.65
CA THR A 140 2.86 1.59 -19.62
C THR A 140 2.09 0.44 -20.29
N PRO A 141 2.63 -0.79 -20.34
CA PRO A 141 1.96 -1.91 -20.98
C PRO A 141 0.73 -2.37 -20.18
N ASP A 142 -0.37 -2.70 -20.86
CA ASP A 142 -1.49 -3.41 -20.22
C ASP A 142 -1.10 -4.89 -20.03
N LEU A 143 -0.40 -5.18 -18.94
CA LEU A 143 0.08 -6.52 -18.62
C LEU A 143 -1.07 -7.54 -18.47
N ALA A 144 -2.29 -7.10 -18.22
CA ALA A 144 -3.45 -7.99 -18.19
C ALA A 144 -3.77 -8.57 -19.58
N GLN A 145 -3.58 -7.79 -20.65
CA GLN A 145 -3.77 -8.26 -22.02
C GLN A 145 -2.83 -9.44 -22.34
N TYR A 146 -1.55 -9.31 -21.96
CA TYR A 146 -0.51 -10.30 -22.25
C TYR A 146 -0.60 -11.56 -21.38
N LEU A 147 -1.10 -11.44 -20.14
CA LEU A 147 -1.19 -12.56 -19.20
C LEU A 147 -2.45 -13.41 -19.37
N ARG A 148 -3.56 -12.84 -19.86
CA ARG A 148 -4.85 -13.55 -20.04
C ARG A 148 -4.74 -14.89 -20.79
N PRO A 149 -3.98 -15.02 -21.90
CA PRO A 149 -3.84 -16.30 -22.62
C PRO A 149 -3.22 -17.43 -21.78
N TRP A 150 -2.51 -17.09 -20.69
CA TRP A 150 -1.85 -18.05 -19.82
C TRP A 150 -2.72 -18.53 -18.64
N ALA A 151 -3.95 -18.04 -18.49
CA ALA A 151 -4.81 -18.35 -17.34
C ALA A 151 -5.36 -19.81 -17.32
N ALA A 152 -5.13 -20.60 -18.37
CA ALA A 152 -5.61 -21.98 -18.46
C ALA A 152 -5.03 -22.89 -17.35
N VAL A 153 -5.88 -23.75 -16.78
CA VAL A 153 -5.51 -24.73 -15.75
C VAL A 153 -4.75 -25.87 -16.43
N PRO A 154 -3.50 -26.19 -16.03
CA PRO A 154 -2.81 -27.35 -16.54
C PRO A 154 -3.54 -28.63 -16.14
N PRO A 155 -3.43 -29.71 -16.92
CA PRO A 155 -3.92 -31.01 -16.48
C PRO A 155 -3.30 -31.39 -15.12
N PRO A 156 -4.05 -32.08 -14.24
CA PRO A 156 -3.57 -32.44 -12.90
C PRO A 156 -2.27 -33.24 -12.98
N GLU A 157 -1.32 -32.94 -12.08
CA GLU A 157 -0.15 -33.79 -11.88
C GLU A 157 -0.61 -35.20 -11.47
N PRO A 158 -0.05 -36.25 -12.06
CA PRO A 158 -0.42 -37.61 -11.70
C PRO A 158 0.00 -37.91 -10.25
N PRO A 159 -0.73 -38.80 -9.55
CA PRO A 159 -0.42 -39.19 -8.18
C PRO A 159 0.95 -39.88 -8.09
N ARG A 160 1.72 -39.51 -7.04
CA ARG A 160 3.09 -39.98 -6.77
C ARG A 160 3.21 -41.42 -6.23
N ASP A 161 2.08 -42.08 -6.03
CA ASP A 161 2.03 -43.40 -5.41
C ASP A 161 1.64 -44.45 -6.43
N SER A 162 2.63 -45.03 -7.09
CA SER A 162 2.48 -46.34 -7.75
C SER A 162 3.77 -47.14 -7.60
N PRO A 163 3.69 -48.42 -7.17
CA PRO A 163 4.88 -49.22 -6.94
C PRO A 163 5.58 -49.51 -8.26
N LEU A 164 6.87 -49.16 -8.32
CA LEU A 164 7.77 -49.62 -9.36
C LEU A 164 7.78 -51.15 -9.36
N LEU A 165 7.45 -51.76 -10.50
CA LEU A 165 7.56 -53.21 -10.69
C LEU A 165 9.04 -53.59 -10.72
N ASP A 166 9.58 -53.95 -9.54
CA ASP A 166 10.83 -54.68 -9.40
C ASP A 166 10.76 -55.94 -10.27
N SER A 167 11.50 -55.90 -11.36
CA SER A 167 11.58 -57.01 -12.32
C SER A 167 13.05 -57.30 -12.52
N ALA A 168 13.41 -58.57 -12.34
CA ALA A 168 14.79 -59.04 -12.38
C ALA A 168 15.48 -58.65 -13.70
N MET A 169 16.78 -58.36 -13.62
CA MET A 169 17.63 -58.11 -14.79
C MET A 169 17.76 -59.40 -15.61
N ASP A 170 17.50 -59.31 -16.92
CA ASP A 170 17.58 -60.40 -17.88
C ASP A 170 18.39 -59.97 -19.11
N PHE A 171 18.63 -60.88 -20.05
CA PHE A 171 19.44 -60.59 -21.24
C PHE A 171 18.97 -59.35 -22.00
N ARG A 172 17.64 -59.16 -22.15
CA ARG A 172 17.08 -58.03 -22.90
C ARG A 172 17.32 -56.69 -22.20
N ARG A 173 17.19 -56.65 -20.87
CA ARG A 173 17.51 -55.45 -20.08
C ARG A 173 18.99 -55.13 -20.07
N THR A 174 19.84 -56.15 -19.89
CA THR A 174 21.30 -55.99 -19.95
C THR A 174 21.72 -55.47 -21.32
N PHE A 175 21.23 -56.07 -22.41
CA PHE A 175 21.45 -55.59 -23.78
C PHE A 175 20.97 -54.14 -23.96
N GLY A 176 19.80 -53.80 -23.42
CA GLY A 176 19.27 -52.44 -23.46
C GLY A 176 20.15 -51.41 -22.75
N LEU A 177 20.78 -51.79 -21.62
CA LEU A 177 21.70 -50.92 -20.87
C LEU A 177 23.05 -50.74 -21.57
N ILE A 178 23.61 -51.82 -22.15
CA ILE A 178 24.92 -51.74 -22.80
C ILE A 178 24.87 -51.19 -24.23
N ARG A 179 23.67 -50.99 -24.79
CA ARG A 179 23.45 -50.47 -26.15
C ARG A 179 24.10 -49.11 -26.41
N GLU A 180 24.40 -48.36 -25.36
CA GLU A 180 24.99 -47.01 -25.43
C GLU A 180 26.53 -47.02 -25.39
N HIS A 181 27.14 -48.20 -25.38
CA HIS A 181 28.59 -48.40 -25.26
C HIS A 181 29.12 -49.14 -26.51
N PRO A 182 29.46 -48.41 -27.59
CA PRO A 182 29.81 -49.01 -28.88
C PRO A 182 31.04 -49.94 -28.81
N GLU A 183 32.06 -49.59 -28.03
CA GLU A 183 33.23 -50.45 -27.82
C GLU A 183 32.87 -51.78 -27.12
N VAL A 184 31.95 -51.73 -26.14
CA VAL A 184 31.43 -52.95 -25.50
C VAL A 184 30.66 -53.80 -26.49
N LEU A 185 29.83 -53.21 -27.35
CA LEU A 185 29.08 -53.95 -28.37
C LEU A 185 29.99 -54.59 -29.43
N ARG A 186 31.12 -53.96 -29.76
CA ARG A 186 32.14 -54.50 -30.67
C ARG A 186 32.84 -55.73 -30.07
N ASP A 187 33.30 -55.62 -28.83
CA ASP A 187 33.95 -56.74 -28.11
C ASP A 187 32.96 -57.89 -27.84
N LEU A 188 31.65 -57.64 -27.79
CA LEU A 188 30.62 -58.68 -27.74
C LEU A 188 30.25 -59.27 -29.10
N GLY A 189 30.79 -58.75 -30.21
CA GLY A 189 30.40 -59.14 -31.57
C GLY A 189 28.95 -58.80 -31.93
N LEU A 190 28.30 -57.90 -31.17
CA LEU A 190 26.95 -57.41 -31.44
C LEU A 190 26.97 -56.24 -32.43
N VAL A 191 28.12 -55.60 -32.61
CA VAL A 191 28.43 -54.69 -33.71
C VAL A 191 29.75 -55.15 -34.33
N PHE A 192 29.79 -55.32 -35.65
CA PHE A 192 31.03 -55.63 -36.37
C PHE A 192 31.07 -54.92 -37.72
N GLU A 193 32.26 -54.79 -38.30
CA GLU A 193 32.46 -54.11 -39.58
C GLU A 193 32.74 -55.14 -40.68
N LEU A 194 32.17 -54.90 -41.87
CA LEU A 194 32.43 -55.65 -43.09
C LEU A 194 33.05 -54.73 -44.12
N LEU A 195 34.10 -55.21 -44.79
CA LEU A 195 34.69 -54.57 -45.95
C LEU A 195 33.92 -55.00 -47.20
N ILE A 196 33.45 -54.02 -47.98
CA ILE A 196 32.71 -54.22 -49.24
C ILE A 196 33.31 -53.39 -50.37
N ASN A 197 32.96 -53.72 -51.61
CA ASN A 197 33.35 -52.94 -52.80
C ASN A 197 32.24 -51.95 -53.19
N ALA A 198 32.47 -50.66 -53.01
CA ALA A 198 31.51 -49.60 -53.33
C ALA A 198 31.31 -49.38 -54.83
N ASP A 199 32.17 -49.90 -55.71
CA ASP A 199 31.99 -49.78 -57.17
C ASP A 199 30.88 -50.68 -57.71
N GLU A 200 30.35 -51.59 -56.88
CA GLU A 200 29.22 -52.47 -57.21
C GLU A 200 27.87 -51.91 -56.72
N LEU A 201 27.88 -50.68 -56.18
CA LEU A 201 26.72 -50.00 -55.59
C LEU A 201 26.37 -48.74 -56.39
N ASP A 202 25.08 -48.52 -56.62
CA ASP A 202 24.54 -47.29 -57.20
C ASP A 202 23.85 -46.44 -56.12
N ASP A 203 23.94 -45.11 -56.18
CA ASP A 203 23.33 -44.21 -55.19
C ASP A 203 21.80 -44.35 -55.15
N GLY A 204 21.22 -44.32 -53.93
CA GLY A 204 19.77 -44.37 -53.72
C GLY A 204 19.14 -45.76 -53.79
N ASP A 205 19.93 -46.84 -53.88
CA ASP A 205 19.44 -48.21 -53.79
C ASP A 205 19.36 -48.71 -52.33
N ARG A 206 18.90 -49.96 -52.14
CA ARG A 206 18.87 -50.62 -50.82
C ARG A 206 19.83 -51.80 -50.79
N LEU A 207 20.46 -52.03 -49.64
CA LEU A 207 21.35 -53.17 -49.41
C LEU A 207 20.89 -54.06 -48.25
N SER A 208 21.30 -55.33 -48.27
CA SER A 208 21.01 -56.32 -47.21
C SER A 208 22.17 -57.31 -47.10
N VAL A 209 22.62 -57.61 -45.87
CA VAL A 209 23.74 -58.54 -45.61
C VAL A 209 23.18 -59.85 -45.07
N ARG A 210 23.34 -60.92 -45.84
CA ARG A 210 22.90 -62.27 -45.43
C ARG A 210 24.10 -63.12 -45.06
N ALA A 211 24.02 -63.79 -43.92
CA ALA A 211 25.05 -64.68 -43.42
C ALA A 211 24.59 -66.14 -43.48
N TYR A 212 25.51 -67.05 -43.75
CA TYR A 212 25.30 -68.50 -43.86
C TYR A 212 26.37 -69.25 -43.06
N GLY A 213 26.18 -70.54 -42.81
CA GLY A 213 27.18 -71.38 -42.12
C GLY A 213 26.86 -71.68 -40.65
N THR A 214 25.68 -71.29 -40.17
CA THR A 214 25.20 -71.56 -38.80
C THR A 214 23.77 -72.13 -38.81
N ASP A 215 23.40 -72.85 -37.76
CA ASP A 215 22.03 -73.31 -37.50
C ASP A 215 21.14 -72.20 -36.91
N LEU A 216 21.71 -71.04 -36.54
CA LEU A 216 20.96 -69.87 -36.09
C LEU A 216 20.11 -69.28 -37.23
N VAL A 217 18.88 -68.88 -36.89
CA VAL A 217 18.01 -68.16 -37.84
C VAL A 217 18.50 -66.71 -37.93
N LEU A 218 19.18 -66.38 -39.02
CA LEU A 218 19.67 -65.04 -39.32
C LEU A 218 18.76 -64.36 -40.35
N THR A 219 18.24 -63.19 -40.01
CA THR A 219 17.41 -62.37 -40.91
C THR A 219 18.09 -61.03 -41.15
N SER A 220 17.90 -60.41 -42.32
CA SER A 220 18.47 -59.10 -42.59
C SER A 220 17.46 -58.24 -43.36
N PRO A 221 17.09 -57.06 -42.83
CA PRO A 221 16.25 -56.11 -43.55
C PRO A 221 17.01 -55.44 -44.69
N TRP A 222 16.28 -54.67 -45.50
CA TRP A 222 16.83 -53.77 -46.51
C TRP A 222 17.15 -52.42 -45.88
N THR A 223 18.32 -51.87 -46.16
CA THR A 223 18.74 -50.54 -45.73
C THR A 223 18.96 -49.63 -46.94
N TRP A 224 18.31 -48.48 -46.96
CA TRP A 224 18.61 -47.42 -47.93
C TRP A 224 20.00 -46.84 -47.68
N TYR A 225 20.73 -46.54 -48.74
CA TYR A 225 22.04 -45.90 -48.64
C TYR A 225 22.18 -44.74 -49.63
N SER A 226 23.02 -43.78 -49.27
CA SER A 226 23.51 -42.76 -50.19
C SER A 226 25.01 -42.89 -50.36
N LEU A 227 25.47 -42.78 -51.61
CA LEU A 227 26.84 -43.00 -52.03
C LEU A 227 27.25 -41.95 -53.04
N ASP A 228 28.29 -41.18 -52.73
CA ASP A 228 28.91 -40.26 -53.67
C ASP A 228 30.45 -40.39 -53.64
N THR A 229 31.16 -39.38 -54.13
CA THR A 229 32.63 -39.34 -54.08
C THR A 229 33.16 -38.97 -52.71
N GLU A 230 32.35 -38.33 -51.86
CA GLU A 230 32.72 -37.79 -50.55
C GLU A 230 32.42 -38.79 -49.43
N GLY A 231 31.43 -39.68 -49.59
CA GLY A 231 31.17 -40.70 -48.58
C GLY A 231 30.08 -41.71 -48.90
N PHE A 232 29.76 -42.49 -47.87
CA PHE A 232 28.82 -43.61 -47.90
C PHE A 232 28.03 -43.65 -46.59
N TRP A 233 26.73 -43.33 -46.63
CA TRP A 233 25.91 -43.10 -45.45
C TRP A 233 24.53 -43.76 -45.55
N PRO A 234 23.80 -43.89 -44.44
CA PRO A 234 22.39 -44.26 -44.48
C PRO A 234 21.61 -43.27 -45.37
N GLY A 235 20.81 -43.80 -46.29
CA GLY A 235 20.03 -43.02 -47.27
C GLY A 235 18.59 -42.80 -46.80
N ALA A 236 17.97 -41.70 -47.25
CA ALA A 236 16.56 -41.46 -47.03
C ALA A 236 15.71 -42.20 -48.07
N ASP A 237 14.50 -42.61 -47.69
CA ASP A 237 13.49 -43.06 -48.65
C ASP A 237 12.98 -41.83 -49.44
N PRO A 238 13.11 -41.78 -50.78
CA PRO A 238 12.72 -40.63 -51.59
C PRO A 238 11.24 -40.24 -51.49
N GLU A 239 10.37 -41.16 -51.07
CA GLU A 239 8.94 -40.89 -50.89
C GLU A 239 8.61 -40.29 -49.51
N ARG A 240 9.60 -40.20 -48.62
CA ARG A 240 9.45 -39.69 -47.25
C ARG A 240 10.28 -38.43 -47.02
N ALA A 241 9.73 -37.52 -46.22
CA ALA A 241 10.50 -36.39 -45.71
C ALA A 241 11.56 -36.90 -44.72
N SER A 242 12.82 -36.53 -44.93
CA SER A 242 13.94 -36.81 -44.04
C SER A 242 14.67 -35.50 -43.75
N ASP A 243 14.93 -35.26 -42.47
CA ASP A 243 15.80 -34.18 -42.01
C ASP A 243 17.25 -34.64 -41.83
N VAL A 244 17.56 -35.90 -42.17
CA VAL A 244 18.92 -36.46 -42.19
C VAL A 244 19.49 -36.35 -43.60
N ARG A 245 20.63 -35.66 -43.74
CA ARG A 245 21.41 -35.51 -44.97
C ARG A 245 22.87 -35.86 -44.71
N ARG A 246 23.42 -36.84 -45.44
CA ARG A 246 24.81 -37.32 -45.30
C ARG A 246 25.23 -37.61 -43.85
N GLY A 247 24.31 -38.16 -43.05
CA GLY A 247 24.55 -38.48 -41.63
C GLY A 247 24.48 -37.29 -40.68
N VAL A 248 23.92 -36.16 -41.09
CA VAL A 248 23.78 -34.91 -40.31
C VAL A 248 22.32 -34.46 -40.34
N ILE A 249 21.85 -33.86 -39.24
CA ILE A 249 20.54 -33.22 -39.19
C ILE A 249 20.62 -31.84 -39.83
N ASP A 250 19.71 -31.54 -40.74
CA ASP A 250 19.62 -30.24 -41.39
C ASP A 250 19.04 -29.17 -40.45
N LEU A 251 19.90 -28.27 -39.96
CA LEU A 251 19.57 -27.13 -39.12
C LEU A 251 19.66 -25.79 -39.87
N SER A 252 19.90 -25.80 -41.18
CA SER A 252 20.15 -24.58 -41.96
C SER A 252 18.99 -23.57 -41.92
N ASP A 253 17.76 -24.07 -41.84
CA ASP A 253 16.54 -23.26 -41.71
C ASP A 253 15.99 -23.17 -40.27
N ALA A 254 16.72 -23.66 -39.26
CA ALA A 254 16.25 -23.70 -37.88
C ALA A 254 16.24 -22.31 -37.23
N PRO A 255 15.07 -21.70 -36.96
CA PRO A 255 15.03 -20.32 -36.53
C PRO A 255 15.22 -20.20 -35.01
N ARG A 256 15.68 -19.04 -34.57
CA ARG A 256 15.67 -18.63 -33.16
C ARG A 256 14.29 -18.18 -32.73
N ILE A 257 13.68 -18.91 -31.82
CA ILE A 257 12.26 -18.79 -31.49
C ILE A 257 11.86 -17.45 -30.88
N ASP A 258 12.79 -16.78 -30.17
CA ASP A 258 12.59 -15.48 -29.55
C ASP A 258 12.52 -14.32 -30.55
N LEU A 259 13.01 -14.51 -31.77
CA LEU A 259 13.16 -13.48 -32.80
C LEU A 259 12.22 -13.67 -34.00
N VAL A 260 11.32 -14.66 -33.95
CA VAL A 260 10.42 -15.02 -35.06
C VAL A 260 9.03 -14.44 -34.81
N ASP A 261 8.40 -13.92 -35.85
CA ASP A 261 6.99 -13.50 -35.84
C ASP A 261 6.07 -14.70 -36.14
N GLU A 262 4.79 -14.64 -35.73
CA GLU A 262 3.81 -15.76 -35.76
C GLU A 262 3.53 -16.42 -37.14
N THR A 263 4.25 -16.10 -38.22
CA THR A 263 3.81 -16.29 -39.61
C THR A 263 4.65 -17.24 -40.49
N ARG A 264 5.40 -18.20 -39.94
CA ARG A 264 6.03 -19.26 -40.75
C ARG A 264 5.30 -20.60 -40.63
N ASP A 265 5.36 -21.42 -41.68
CA ASP A 265 5.12 -22.86 -41.57
C ASP A 265 6.00 -23.43 -40.45
N THR A 266 5.48 -24.39 -39.68
CA THR A 266 6.22 -25.02 -38.57
C THR A 266 7.53 -25.61 -39.09
N PRO A 267 8.70 -25.11 -38.64
CA PRO A 267 9.98 -25.62 -39.12
C PRO A 267 10.26 -27.01 -38.53
N PRO A 268 11.10 -27.84 -39.17
CA PRO A 268 11.48 -29.15 -38.64
C PRO A 268 12.27 -29.06 -37.33
N TRP A 269 13.02 -27.97 -37.15
CA TRP A 269 13.84 -27.69 -35.97
C TRP A 269 13.76 -26.20 -35.62
N ALA A 270 13.91 -25.87 -34.33
CA ALA A 270 13.98 -24.51 -33.82
C ALA A 270 14.93 -24.43 -32.63
N ILE A 271 15.41 -23.22 -32.32
CA ILE A 271 16.39 -22.98 -31.26
C ILE A 271 15.83 -21.98 -30.24
N ALA A 272 15.95 -22.31 -28.95
CA ALA A 272 15.61 -21.41 -27.85
C ALA A 272 16.81 -21.20 -26.93
N THR A 273 16.94 -20.00 -26.35
CA THR A 273 18.05 -19.63 -25.45
C THR A 273 17.66 -19.37 -24.00
N PHE A 274 16.36 -19.39 -23.72
CA PHE A 274 15.76 -19.13 -22.40
C PHE A 274 14.96 -20.34 -21.92
N ASP A 275 14.77 -20.45 -20.61
CA ASP A 275 14.05 -21.55 -19.97
C ASP A 275 12.55 -21.48 -20.28
N VAL A 276 12.11 -22.33 -21.22
CA VAL A 276 10.71 -22.41 -21.67
C VAL A 276 9.82 -22.89 -20.52
N ASP A 277 10.26 -23.90 -19.76
CA ASP A 277 9.49 -24.46 -18.65
C ASP A 277 9.27 -23.45 -17.54
N GLY A 278 10.37 -22.82 -17.08
CA GLY A 278 10.33 -21.76 -16.08
C GLY A 278 9.45 -20.59 -16.53
N GLY A 279 9.55 -20.19 -17.80
CA GLY A 279 8.72 -19.13 -18.39
C GLY A 279 7.22 -19.47 -18.38
N VAL A 280 6.84 -20.67 -18.81
CA VAL A 280 5.44 -21.13 -18.80
C VAL A 280 4.89 -21.15 -17.38
N ILE A 281 5.63 -21.72 -16.42
CA ILE A 281 5.21 -21.80 -15.01
C ILE A 281 5.02 -20.39 -14.44
N GLY A 282 6.00 -19.50 -14.66
CA GLY A 282 5.95 -18.11 -14.20
C GLY A 282 4.77 -17.33 -14.76
N LEU A 283 4.56 -17.38 -16.09
CA LEU A 283 3.49 -16.62 -16.75
C LEU A 283 2.10 -17.13 -16.34
N ARG A 284 1.93 -18.45 -16.18
CA ARG A 284 0.70 -19.02 -15.64
C ARG A 284 0.46 -18.59 -14.20
N ALA A 285 1.49 -18.54 -13.37
CA ALA A 285 1.37 -18.06 -11.99
C ALA A 285 0.97 -16.58 -11.94
N ALA A 286 1.61 -15.72 -12.74
CA ALA A 286 1.28 -14.30 -12.86
C ALA A 286 -0.18 -14.10 -13.36
N ALA A 287 -0.62 -14.86 -14.35
CA ALA A 287 -1.99 -14.82 -14.85
C ALA A 287 -3.04 -15.21 -13.80
N ARG A 288 -2.74 -16.19 -12.93
CA ARG A 288 -3.62 -16.60 -11.82
C ARG A 288 -3.73 -15.52 -10.75
N LEU A 289 -2.61 -14.89 -10.39
CA LEU A 289 -2.59 -13.77 -9.43
C LEU A 289 -3.43 -12.59 -9.92
N LEU A 290 -3.33 -12.28 -11.22
CA LEU A 290 -4.16 -11.27 -11.85
C LEU A 290 -5.65 -11.64 -11.81
N ALA A 291 -5.99 -12.92 -12.04
CA ALA A 291 -7.37 -13.39 -12.05
C ALA A 291 -8.02 -13.46 -10.66
N SER A 292 -7.25 -13.67 -9.58
CA SER A 292 -7.79 -13.81 -8.23
C SER A 292 -8.18 -12.47 -7.59
N GLY A 293 -7.66 -11.33 -8.06
CA GLY A 293 -7.95 -10.00 -7.50
C GLY A 293 -7.53 -9.83 -6.03
N THR A 294 -6.81 -10.80 -5.45
CA THR A 294 -6.47 -10.88 -4.01
C THR A 294 -5.26 -10.02 -3.61
N GLY A 295 -5.05 -8.89 -4.30
CA GLY A 295 -4.13 -7.83 -3.86
C GLY A 295 -4.76 -6.81 -2.91
N ILE A 296 -6.02 -7.01 -2.50
CA ILE A 296 -6.78 -6.09 -1.66
C ILE A 296 -6.84 -6.66 -0.24
N ASP A 297 -5.95 -6.20 0.64
CA ASP A 297 -6.22 -6.18 2.08
C ASP A 297 -7.21 -5.03 2.36
N PRO A 298 -8.47 -5.29 2.79
CA PRO A 298 -9.44 -4.25 3.08
C PRO A 298 -9.13 -3.43 4.34
N THR A 299 -8.04 -3.74 5.05
CA THR A 299 -7.63 -3.07 6.30
C THR A 299 -6.35 -2.23 6.17
N GLY A 300 -5.66 -2.25 5.01
CA GLY A 300 -4.50 -1.40 4.73
C GLY A 300 -4.86 -0.18 3.86
N PRO A 301 -4.12 0.94 3.97
CA PRO A 301 -4.28 2.05 3.04
C PRO A 301 -3.99 1.57 1.60
N PRO A 302 -4.75 2.02 0.59
CA PRO A 302 -4.49 1.65 -0.79
C PRO A 302 -3.10 2.12 -1.18
N ALA A 303 -2.23 1.19 -1.59
CA ALA A 303 -1.00 1.55 -2.27
C ALA A 303 -1.40 2.37 -3.53
N PRO A 304 -0.80 3.54 -3.79
CA PRO A 304 -1.13 4.40 -4.93
C PRO A 304 -1.04 3.68 -6.28
N ASN A 305 -0.35 2.54 -6.32
CA ASN A 305 -0.49 1.50 -7.32
C ASN A 305 -0.79 0.20 -6.57
N GLY A 306 -1.93 -0.46 -6.81
CA GLY A 306 -2.15 -1.83 -6.32
C GLY A 306 -1.00 -2.75 -6.77
N PRO A 307 -0.88 -4.02 -6.30
CA PRO A 307 0.13 -4.92 -6.84
C PRO A 307 -0.14 -5.12 -8.34
N GLY A 308 0.47 -4.27 -9.17
CA GLY A 308 0.38 -4.29 -10.60
C GLY A 308 0.91 -5.64 -11.03
N ALA A 309 0.19 -6.34 -11.90
CA ALA A 309 0.70 -7.56 -12.49
C ALA A 309 2.10 -7.27 -13.05
N GLN A 310 3.12 -8.02 -12.64
CA GLN A 310 4.47 -7.93 -13.19
C GLN A 310 4.73 -9.14 -14.08
N LEU A 311 5.48 -8.97 -15.17
CA LEU A 311 6.01 -10.14 -15.88
C LEU A 311 7.04 -10.85 -15.00
N PRO A 312 7.02 -12.18 -14.92
CA PRO A 312 8.05 -12.92 -14.20
C PRO A 312 9.42 -12.73 -14.86
N ALA A 313 10.50 -12.90 -14.12
CA ALA A 313 11.83 -12.91 -14.74
C ALA A 313 12.03 -14.20 -15.57
N LEU A 314 12.48 -14.07 -16.82
CA LEU A 314 12.95 -15.22 -17.59
C LEU A 314 14.33 -15.66 -17.10
N ARG A 315 14.67 -16.92 -17.38
CA ARG A 315 15.98 -17.49 -17.10
C ARG A 315 16.68 -17.90 -18.38
N SER A 316 17.99 -17.78 -18.42
CA SER A 316 18.83 -18.26 -19.52
C SER A 316 18.97 -19.78 -19.41
N ALA A 317 18.89 -20.50 -20.53
CA ALA A 317 18.87 -21.96 -20.55
C ALA A 317 19.95 -22.58 -21.47
N GLY A 318 20.96 -21.82 -21.87
CA GLY A 318 21.93 -22.29 -22.86
C GLY A 318 21.32 -22.37 -24.26
N LEU A 319 21.79 -23.27 -25.11
CA LEU A 319 21.25 -23.49 -26.46
C LEU A 319 20.38 -24.74 -26.48
N MET A 320 19.07 -24.59 -26.71
CA MET A 320 18.11 -25.68 -26.75
C MET A 320 17.63 -25.95 -28.16
N LEU A 321 17.74 -27.20 -28.61
CA LEU A 321 17.17 -27.67 -29.86
C LEU A 321 15.77 -28.24 -29.62
N ILE A 322 14.79 -27.67 -30.31
CA ILE A 322 13.38 -28.04 -30.25
C ILE A 322 13.01 -28.66 -31.60
N ARG A 323 12.35 -29.82 -31.57
CA ARG A 323 11.73 -30.43 -32.74
C ARG A 323 10.21 -30.27 -32.62
N PRO A 324 9.58 -29.35 -33.36
CA PRO A 324 8.14 -29.20 -33.36
C PRO A 324 7.43 -30.47 -33.85
N ASP A 325 6.20 -30.69 -33.39
CA ASP A 325 5.35 -31.83 -33.77
C ASP A 325 6.02 -33.20 -33.49
N ARG A 326 6.93 -33.28 -32.51
CA ARG A 326 7.65 -34.51 -32.17
C ARG A 326 6.72 -35.65 -31.75
N GLN A 327 5.48 -35.38 -31.33
CA GLN A 327 4.44 -36.41 -31.12
C GLN A 327 4.28 -37.30 -32.36
N ARG A 328 4.22 -36.68 -33.55
CA ARG A 328 4.09 -37.39 -34.82
C ARG A 328 5.27 -38.32 -35.09
N GLN A 329 6.48 -37.93 -34.71
CA GLN A 329 7.67 -38.78 -34.85
C GLN A 329 7.58 -40.05 -33.99
N PHE A 330 7.05 -39.96 -32.76
CA PHE A 330 6.82 -41.13 -31.89
C PHE A 330 5.72 -42.03 -32.46
N ASP A 331 4.60 -41.45 -32.92
CA ASP A 331 3.48 -42.20 -33.48
C ASP A 331 3.88 -42.93 -34.79
N ASP A 332 4.54 -42.24 -35.72
CA ASP A 332 5.03 -42.82 -36.98
C ASP A 332 6.05 -43.95 -36.73
N ARG A 333 6.85 -43.88 -35.66
CA ARG A 333 7.77 -44.95 -35.24
C ARG A 333 7.01 -46.16 -34.72
N LEU A 334 5.98 -45.95 -33.91
CA LEU A 334 5.16 -47.01 -33.32
C LEU A 334 4.32 -47.73 -34.39
N ASP A 335 3.69 -46.98 -35.29
CA ASP A 335 2.90 -47.53 -36.39
C ASP A 335 3.76 -48.43 -37.29
N ARG A 336 4.98 -47.98 -37.63
CA ARG A 336 5.94 -48.78 -38.40
C ARG A 336 6.37 -50.03 -37.65
N ALA A 337 6.68 -49.94 -36.36
CA ALA A 337 7.03 -51.11 -35.55
C ALA A 337 5.89 -52.15 -35.52
N SER A 338 4.65 -51.67 -35.40
CA SER A 338 3.43 -52.49 -35.39
C SER A 338 3.17 -53.15 -36.76
N LEU A 339 3.33 -52.40 -37.85
CA LEU A 339 3.23 -52.92 -39.22
C LEU A 339 4.26 -54.03 -39.48
N ARG A 340 5.52 -53.85 -39.06
CA ARG A 340 6.56 -54.87 -39.20
C ARG A 340 6.25 -56.13 -38.39
N ALA A 341 5.78 -55.96 -37.15
CA ALA A 341 5.35 -57.09 -36.32
C ALA A 341 4.19 -57.86 -36.98
N HIS A 342 3.21 -57.15 -37.55
CA HIS A 342 2.09 -57.76 -38.26
C HIS A 342 2.52 -58.50 -39.54
N ASN A 343 3.35 -57.86 -40.38
CA ASN A 343 3.86 -58.46 -41.62
C ASN A 343 4.68 -59.72 -41.34
N ARG A 344 5.43 -59.75 -40.23
CA ARG A 344 6.24 -60.90 -39.82
C ARG A 344 5.40 -62.12 -39.45
N ILE A 345 4.29 -61.94 -38.71
CA ILE A 345 3.40 -63.06 -38.35
C ILE A 345 2.84 -63.74 -39.62
N ASN A 346 2.69 -62.96 -40.70
CA ASN A 346 2.13 -63.40 -41.97
C ASN A 346 3.18 -63.82 -43.02
N ALA A 347 4.48 -63.71 -42.73
CA ALA A 347 5.56 -64.02 -43.67
C ALA A 347 5.92 -65.52 -43.68
N THR A 348 6.02 -66.13 -44.85
CA THR A 348 6.31 -67.58 -45.02
C THR A 348 7.78 -67.93 -45.20
N ASP A 349 8.64 -66.96 -45.56
CA ASP A 349 9.97 -67.25 -46.14
C ASP A 349 11.15 -66.73 -45.28
N GLY A 350 10.91 -66.25 -44.07
CA GLY A 350 11.95 -65.92 -43.08
C GLY A 350 12.88 -64.74 -43.39
N ASN A 351 12.83 -64.15 -44.60
CA ASN A 351 13.58 -62.92 -44.90
C ASN A 351 12.74 -61.68 -44.59
N ALA A 352 13.35 -60.68 -43.94
CA ALA A 352 12.70 -59.41 -43.66
C ALA A 352 12.66 -58.57 -44.95
N GLU A 353 11.47 -58.42 -45.55
CA GLU A 353 11.20 -57.42 -46.60
C GLU A 353 11.11 -56.00 -46.02
N ASP A 354 11.34 -55.84 -44.72
CA ASP A 354 11.35 -54.54 -44.05
C ASP A 354 12.44 -53.64 -44.63
N GLU A 355 12.07 -52.43 -45.06
CA GLU A 355 13.00 -51.39 -45.49
C GLU A 355 13.24 -50.40 -44.34
N LEU A 356 14.50 -50.04 -44.12
CA LEU A 356 14.99 -49.10 -43.12
C LEU A 356 15.68 -47.93 -43.82
N ASP A 357 15.26 -46.71 -43.52
CA ASP A 357 15.89 -45.48 -44.01
C ASP A 357 16.79 -44.83 -42.95
N ALA A 358 17.44 -43.73 -43.32
CA ALA A 358 18.32 -42.94 -42.45
C ALA A 358 17.66 -42.51 -41.13
N THR A 359 16.36 -42.23 -41.11
CA THR A 359 15.63 -41.80 -39.89
C THR A 359 15.37 -42.96 -38.93
N GLU A 360 15.31 -44.18 -39.45
CA GLU A 360 15.09 -45.40 -38.66
C GLU A 360 16.39 -45.95 -38.07
N LEU A 361 17.50 -45.69 -38.74
CA LEU A 361 18.85 -46.07 -38.34
C LEU A 361 19.52 -45.08 -37.37
N VAL A 362 18.79 -44.11 -36.83
CA VAL A 362 19.29 -43.20 -35.79
C VAL A 362 19.26 -43.88 -34.41
N LEU A 363 20.42 -43.97 -33.75
CA LEU A 363 20.54 -44.27 -32.33
C LEU A 363 20.37 -42.99 -31.48
N GLY A 364 21.04 -41.93 -31.92
CA GLY A 364 21.04 -40.65 -31.22
C GLY A 364 21.75 -39.54 -31.99
N TYR A 365 21.98 -38.45 -31.28
CA TYR A 365 22.52 -37.20 -31.80
C TYR A 365 23.84 -36.86 -31.12
N ARG A 366 24.84 -36.51 -31.92
CA ARG A 366 26.12 -35.93 -31.49
C ARG A 366 26.10 -34.45 -31.82
N VAL A 367 25.95 -33.63 -30.79
CA VAL A 367 25.86 -32.18 -30.96
C VAL A 367 27.26 -31.60 -30.97
N ASP A 368 27.59 -30.88 -32.03
CA ASP A 368 28.80 -30.09 -32.16
C ASP A 368 28.44 -28.61 -32.04
N VAL A 369 29.33 -27.82 -31.45
CA VAL A 369 29.20 -26.37 -31.36
C VAL A 369 30.43 -25.68 -31.94
N PHE A 370 30.18 -24.58 -32.65
CA PHE A 370 31.20 -23.67 -33.14
C PHE A 370 31.08 -22.36 -32.36
N ASP A 371 32.17 -21.91 -31.73
CA ASP A 371 32.26 -20.59 -31.09
C ASP A 371 32.89 -19.60 -32.08
N ALA A 372 32.22 -18.50 -32.40
CA ALA A 372 32.76 -17.51 -33.34
C ALA A 372 34.05 -16.83 -32.84
N ASP A 373 34.27 -16.78 -31.52
CA ASP A 373 35.47 -16.19 -30.90
C ASP A 373 36.62 -17.22 -30.73
N ASP A 374 36.32 -18.52 -30.83
CA ASP A 374 37.27 -19.64 -30.91
C ASP A 374 36.84 -20.55 -32.07
N PRO A 375 37.17 -20.20 -33.34
CA PRO A 375 36.51 -20.69 -34.55
C PRO A 375 36.87 -22.15 -34.88
N GLN A 376 36.45 -23.07 -34.02
CA GLN A 376 36.67 -24.50 -34.11
C GLN A 376 35.38 -25.23 -33.72
N TRP A 377 35.00 -26.24 -34.51
CA TRP A 377 33.95 -27.18 -34.13
C TRP A 377 34.43 -28.06 -32.98
N ARG A 378 33.64 -28.13 -31.90
CA ARG A 378 33.88 -29.03 -30.76
C ARG A 378 32.67 -29.92 -30.53
N SER A 379 32.91 -31.22 -30.42
CA SER A 379 31.88 -32.21 -30.07
C SER A 379 31.55 -32.12 -28.59
N LEU A 380 30.27 -31.93 -28.26
CA LEU A 380 29.77 -31.95 -26.89
C LEU A 380 29.64 -33.38 -26.34
N CYS A 381 29.73 -34.38 -27.22
CA CYS A 381 29.57 -35.79 -26.88
C CYS A 381 30.91 -36.54 -26.76
N ALA A 382 32.05 -35.87 -27.00
CA ALA A 382 33.37 -36.47 -26.84
C ALA A 382 33.65 -36.82 -25.36
N ARG A 383 34.14 -38.04 -25.12
CA ARG A 383 34.50 -38.54 -23.79
C ARG A 383 35.73 -39.45 -23.84
N GLU A 384 36.46 -39.51 -22.74
CA GLU A 384 37.38 -40.60 -22.45
C GLU A 384 36.63 -41.69 -21.69
N ALA A 385 36.51 -42.87 -22.27
CA ALA A 385 35.81 -44.01 -21.69
C ALA A 385 36.79 -45.11 -21.27
N VAL A 386 36.56 -45.66 -20.09
CA VAL A 386 37.24 -46.87 -19.60
C VAL A 386 36.16 -47.88 -19.24
N TYR A 387 36.23 -49.06 -19.84
CA TYR A 387 35.31 -50.17 -19.62
C TYR A 387 36.04 -51.37 -19.04
N SER A 388 35.43 -52.05 -18.07
CA SER A 388 35.97 -53.30 -17.55
C SER A 388 34.90 -54.25 -17.05
N VAL A 389 35.14 -55.54 -17.16
CA VAL A 389 34.25 -56.59 -16.64
C VAL A 389 35.04 -57.59 -15.79
N LEU A 390 34.45 -58.11 -14.72
CA LEU A 390 35.08 -59.19 -13.94
C LEU A 390 34.69 -60.58 -14.49
N ASP A 391 35.67 -61.45 -14.64
CA ASP A 391 35.48 -62.83 -15.05
C ASP A 391 34.96 -63.75 -13.91
N ALA A 392 34.91 -65.06 -14.13
CA ALA A 392 34.32 -66.01 -13.18
C ALA A 392 35.25 -66.27 -11.99
N ALA A 393 36.55 -66.03 -12.17
CA ALA A 393 37.57 -66.09 -11.14
C ALA A 393 37.67 -64.78 -10.34
N GLY A 394 37.06 -63.70 -10.85
CA GLY A 394 37.11 -62.35 -10.26
C GLY A 394 38.23 -61.48 -10.85
N ASP A 395 38.88 -61.93 -11.92
CA ASP A 395 39.93 -61.17 -12.62
C ASP A 395 39.30 -60.11 -13.53
N ARG A 396 39.93 -58.94 -13.62
CA ARG A 396 39.44 -57.79 -14.41
C ARG A 396 39.88 -57.90 -15.87
N ILE A 397 38.91 -57.96 -16.77
CA ILE A 397 39.08 -57.86 -18.22
C ILE A 397 38.80 -56.41 -18.62
N GLU A 398 39.79 -55.72 -19.20
CA GLU A 398 39.58 -54.42 -19.82
C GLU A 398 38.98 -54.59 -21.23
N ILE A 399 37.92 -53.84 -21.51
CA ILE A 399 37.19 -53.87 -22.79
C ILE A 399 37.66 -52.68 -23.64
N GLY A 400 37.83 -52.88 -24.96
CA GLY A 400 38.31 -51.85 -25.88
C GLY A 400 39.83 -51.60 -25.87
N THR A 401 40.62 -52.57 -25.38
CA THR A 401 42.08 -52.44 -25.35
C THR A 401 42.67 -52.38 -26.77
N GLY A 402 43.35 -51.27 -27.12
CA GLY A 402 44.06 -51.11 -28.39
C GLY A 402 43.52 -50.05 -29.37
N ARG A 403 42.32 -49.49 -29.13
CA ARG A 403 41.70 -48.46 -30.01
C ARG A 403 41.71 -47.04 -29.43
N GLY A 404 42.37 -46.86 -28.28
CA GLY A 404 42.37 -45.61 -27.51
C GLY A 404 41.18 -45.52 -26.56
N ARG A 405 41.23 -44.58 -25.61
CA ARG A 405 40.14 -44.33 -24.65
C ARG A 405 39.12 -43.32 -25.15
N ARG A 406 39.40 -42.64 -26.27
CA ARG A 406 38.56 -41.55 -26.77
C ARG A 406 37.45 -42.10 -27.63
N GLU A 407 36.22 -41.83 -27.24
CA GLU A 407 35.02 -42.15 -28.02
C GLU A 407 34.02 -40.99 -27.97
N GLU A 408 32.89 -41.15 -28.66
CA GLU A 408 31.78 -40.19 -28.61
C GLU A 408 30.49 -40.87 -28.15
N GLY A 409 29.89 -40.31 -27.10
CA GLY A 409 28.53 -40.64 -26.69
C GLY A 409 27.48 -40.10 -27.68
N HIS A 410 26.23 -40.07 -27.25
CA HIS A 410 25.14 -39.45 -28.00
C HIS A 410 23.97 -39.10 -27.08
N VAL A 411 23.17 -38.12 -27.48
CA VAL A 411 21.86 -37.85 -26.90
C VAL A 411 20.82 -38.74 -27.58
N LYS A 412 19.96 -39.41 -26.82
CA LYS A 412 18.96 -40.33 -27.39
C LYS A 412 17.96 -39.60 -28.28
N HIS A 413 17.77 -40.11 -29.49
CA HIS A 413 16.87 -39.51 -30.50
C HIS A 413 15.39 -39.54 -30.06
N LEU A 414 14.93 -40.64 -29.46
CA LEU A 414 13.58 -40.81 -28.87
C LEU A 414 13.67 -40.99 -27.35
N ALA A 415 14.34 -40.05 -26.68
CA ALA A 415 14.35 -40.01 -25.22
C ALA A 415 12.91 -39.84 -24.70
N ALA A 416 12.47 -40.79 -23.86
CA ALA A 416 11.21 -40.70 -23.15
C ALA A 416 11.35 -41.32 -21.77
N VAL A 417 10.63 -40.77 -20.80
CA VAL A 417 10.67 -41.20 -19.40
C VAL A 417 9.31 -41.79 -19.05
N ARG A 418 9.31 -42.97 -18.42
CA ARG A 418 8.09 -43.51 -17.84
C ARG A 418 7.86 -42.87 -16.48
N GLY A 419 6.76 -42.12 -16.35
CA GLY A 419 6.33 -41.56 -15.08
C GLY A 419 5.91 -42.63 -14.08
N GLU A 420 5.77 -42.24 -12.81
CA GLU A 420 5.31 -43.14 -11.74
C GLU A 420 3.90 -43.69 -12.01
N ASP A 421 3.07 -42.93 -12.74
CA ASP A 421 1.75 -43.34 -13.24
C ASP A 421 1.78 -44.33 -14.41
N GLY A 422 2.97 -44.77 -14.83
CA GLY A 422 3.17 -45.69 -15.93
C GLY A 422 3.07 -45.05 -17.31
N VAL A 423 2.73 -43.76 -17.43
CA VAL A 423 2.64 -43.05 -18.72
C VAL A 423 4.04 -42.67 -19.20
N ILE A 424 4.33 -42.99 -20.45
CA ILE A 424 5.58 -42.59 -21.11
C ILE A 424 5.44 -41.14 -21.56
N ARG A 425 6.37 -40.27 -21.17
CA ARG A 425 6.38 -38.85 -21.53
C ARG A 425 7.68 -38.47 -22.21
N ALA A 426 7.56 -37.57 -23.17
CA ALA A 426 8.67 -36.92 -23.85
C ALA A 426 8.37 -35.42 -24.00
N ASP A 427 9.32 -34.69 -24.57
CA ASP A 427 9.22 -33.24 -24.75
C ASP A 427 9.65 -32.87 -26.19
N GLU A 428 9.13 -31.79 -26.76
CA GLU A 428 9.62 -31.29 -28.05
C GLU A 428 11.07 -30.79 -27.96
N ILE A 429 11.53 -30.38 -26.77
CA ILE A 429 12.94 -30.11 -26.51
C ILE A 429 13.71 -31.44 -26.59
N VAL A 430 14.64 -31.52 -27.54
CA VAL A 430 15.44 -32.73 -27.80
C VAL A 430 16.72 -32.72 -26.96
N VAL A 431 17.39 -31.57 -26.90
CA VAL A 431 18.66 -31.41 -26.19
C VAL A 431 18.85 -29.95 -25.78
N ARG A 432 19.53 -29.77 -24.65
CA ARG A 432 19.96 -28.47 -24.12
C ARG A 432 21.46 -28.55 -23.86
N TRP A 433 22.21 -27.59 -24.41
CA TRP A 433 23.61 -27.37 -24.05
C TRP A 433 23.75 -26.10 -23.21
N ASP A 434 24.21 -26.24 -21.97
CA ASP A 434 24.33 -25.17 -20.98
C ASP A 434 25.78 -24.79 -20.66
N GLY A 435 26.72 -25.16 -21.53
CA GLY A 435 28.16 -24.89 -21.35
C GLY A 435 28.98 -26.09 -20.88
N TRP A 436 28.36 -27.26 -20.69
CA TRP A 436 29.07 -28.49 -20.30
C TRP A 436 28.96 -29.62 -21.35
N SER A 437 29.68 -30.73 -21.13
CA SER A 437 29.58 -31.95 -21.94
C SER A 437 28.17 -32.55 -21.86
N LEU A 438 27.66 -33.05 -22.99
CA LEU A 438 26.42 -33.84 -23.08
C LEU A 438 26.65 -35.34 -22.83
N ALA A 439 27.91 -35.78 -22.75
CA ALA A 439 28.28 -37.18 -22.55
C ALA A 439 28.87 -37.47 -21.17
N VAL A 440 29.28 -36.44 -20.43
CA VAL A 440 29.89 -36.55 -19.10
C VAL A 440 29.19 -35.58 -18.15
N PRO A 441 28.67 -36.03 -17.00
CA PRO A 441 28.03 -35.13 -16.03
C PRO A 441 29.03 -34.09 -15.50
N PRO A 442 28.59 -32.87 -15.13
CA PRO A 442 29.46 -31.88 -14.52
C PRO A 442 29.96 -32.37 -13.15
N PRO A 443 31.20 -32.03 -12.76
CA PRO A 443 31.72 -32.38 -11.44
C PRO A 443 30.88 -31.68 -10.36
N GLU A 444 30.62 -32.37 -9.24
CA GLU A 444 29.98 -31.75 -8.08
C GLU A 444 30.95 -30.80 -7.36
N LEU A 445 31.02 -29.54 -7.83
CA LEU A 445 31.91 -28.51 -7.29
C LEU A 445 31.60 -28.12 -5.82
N ALA A 446 30.44 -28.52 -5.28
CA ALA A 446 29.96 -28.16 -3.95
C ALA A 446 30.33 -29.17 -2.83
N HIS A 447 31.02 -30.27 -3.15
CA HIS A 447 31.30 -31.30 -2.15
C HIS A 447 32.31 -30.85 -1.08
N ARG A 448 31.96 -31.08 0.19
CA ARG A 448 32.85 -30.92 1.35
C ARG A 448 33.91 -32.04 1.34
N PRO A 449 35.17 -31.76 1.70
CA PRO A 449 36.28 -32.72 1.64
C PRO A 449 36.19 -33.92 2.60
N ASP A 450 35.14 -34.02 3.42
CA ASP A 450 34.92 -35.06 4.45
C ASP A 450 33.95 -36.19 4.02
N ARG A 451 33.35 -36.12 2.83
CA ARG A 451 32.59 -37.23 2.24
C ARG A 451 33.31 -37.78 1.01
N THR A 452 33.85 -38.98 1.12
CA THR A 452 34.22 -39.78 -0.06
C THR A 452 32.98 -39.92 -0.93
N TRP A 453 33.09 -39.53 -2.20
CA TRP A 453 32.07 -39.79 -3.22
C TRP A 453 31.68 -41.26 -3.14
N GLN A 454 30.46 -41.51 -2.67
CA GLN A 454 29.76 -42.76 -2.95
C GLN A 454 28.76 -42.37 -4.02
N ALA A 455 29.03 -42.75 -5.28
CA ALA A 455 27.97 -42.86 -6.27
C ALA A 455 26.76 -43.47 -5.56
N ALA A 456 25.58 -42.85 -5.67
CA ALA A 456 24.36 -43.45 -5.16
C ALA A 456 24.35 -44.90 -5.65
N ALA A 457 24.39 -45.86 -4.70
CA ALA A 457 24.47 -47.26 -5.06
C ALA A 457 23.35 -47.53 -6.07
N PRO A 458 23.66 -48.15 -7.24
CA PRO A 458 22.64 -48.39 -8.25
C PRO A 458 21.44 -49.07 -7.58
N ARG A 459 20.23 -48.52 -7.81
CA ARG A 459 18.99 -48.95 -7.15
C ARG A 459 18.72 -50.46 -7.32
N MET A 460 19.35 -51.09 -8.30
CA MET A 460 19.44 -52.53 -8.47
C MET A 460 20.91 -52.96 -8.55
N ALA A 461 21.31 -53.96 -7.78
CA ALA A 461 22.57 -54.65 -7.99
C ALA A 461 22.49 -55.37 -9.36
N ALA A 462 23.26 -54.91 -10.34
CA ALA A 462 23.33 -55.57 -11.63
C ALA A 462 23.88 -57.01 -11.44
N PRO A 463 23.32 -58.03 -12.12
CA PRO A 463 23.81 -59.42 -12.04
C PRO A 463 25.13 -59.64 -12.80
N TYR A 464 25.69 -58.58 -13.39
CA TYR A 464 26.95 -58.56 -14.15
C TYR A 464 27.92 -57.56 -13.50
N ASN A 465 29.22 -57.85 -13.59
CA ASN A 465 30.30 -57.04 -13.01
C ASN A 465 30.92 -56.10 -14.06
N LEU A 466 30.10 -55.43 -14.88
CA LEU A 466 30.55 -54.43 -15.87
C LEU A 466 30.63 -53.07 -15.18
N ASP A 467 31.80 -52.45 -15.23
CA ASP A 467 32.10 -51.14 -14.66
C ASP A 467 32.62 -50.20 -15.76
N TRP A 468 32.28 -48.91 -15.66
CA TRP A 468 32.73 -47.89 -16.59
C TRP A 468 32.91 -46.51 -15.95
N SER A 469 33.84 -45.73 -16.49
CA SER A 469 34.05 -44.33 -16.11
C SER A 469 34.21 -43.46 -17.34
N PHE A 470 33.64 -42.25 -17.30
CA PHE A 470 33.77 -41.24 -18.34
C PHE A 470 34.45 -39.98 -17.81
N ASP A 471 35.40 -39.46 -18.56
CA ASP A 471 36.02 -38.17 -18.32
C ASP A 471 35.92 -37.28 -19.56
N VAL A 472 36.01 -35.97 -19.38
CA VAL A 472 36.00 -35.02 -20.48
C VAL A 472 37.43 -34.90 -21.04
N PRO A 473 37.65 -35.07 -22.37
CA PRO A 473 38.97 -34.94 -22.92
C PRO A 473 39.52 -33.52 -22.71
N GLU A 474 40.82 -33.42 -22.42
CA GLU A 474 41.47 -32.14 -22.17
C GLU A 474 41.27 -31.16 -23.34
N GLY A 475 40.84 -29.93 -23.04
CA GLY A 475 40.58 -28.90 -24.05
C GLY A 475 39.35 -29.14 -24.93
N ALA A 476 38.53 -30.18 -24.68
CA ALA A 476 37.35 -30.46 -25.51
C ALA A 476 36.13 -29.59 -25.21
N LEU A 477 36.06 -28.95 -24.02
CA LEU A 477 34.89 -28.17 -23.60
C LEU A 477 34.85 -26.79 -24.26
N PRO A 478 33.81 -26.49 -25.05
CA PRO A 478 33.53 -25.14 -25.51
C PRO A 478 32.99 -24.28 -24.37
N ARG A 479 33.26 -22.96 -24.41
CA ARG A 479 32.80 -22.01 -23.40
C ARG A 479 31.47 -21.40 -23.82
N LEU A 480 30.46 -21.47 -22.96
CA LEU A 480 29.20 -20.73 -23.15
C LEU A 480 29.31 -19.37 -22.45
N ARG A 481 29.20 -18.27 -23.21
CA ARG A 481 29.39 -16.90 -22.74
C ARG A 481 28.34 -15.98 -23.31
N PHE A 482 27.80 -15.11 -22.47
CA PHE A 482 26.92 -14.05 -22.93
C PHE A 482 27.68 -13.09 -23.85
N GLY A 483 27.03 -12.63 -24.91
CA GLY A 483 27.64 -11.73 -25.89
C GLY A 483 28.35 -12.42 -27.06
N ARG A 484 28.66 -13.70 -26.94
CA ARG A 484 29.26 -14.51 -28.00
C ARG A 484 28.22 -15.07 -28.97
N ARG A 485 28.69 -15.53 -30.13
CA ARG A 485 27.88 -16.13 -31.19
C ARG A 485 28.29 -17.57 -31.43
N TYR A 486 27.31 -18.45 -31.54
CA TYR A 486 27.51 -19.88 -31.69
C TYR A 486 26.81 -20.42 -32.93
N ARG A 487 27.31 -21.52 -33.50
CA ARG A 487 26.54 -22.34 -34.46
C ARG A 487 26.44 -23.75 -33.94
N LEU A 488 25.32 -24.40 -34.23
CA LEU A 488 25.09 -25.80 -33.87
C LEU A 488 25.11 -26.66 -35.12
N ARG A 489 25.67 -27.86 -34.97
CA ARG A 489 25.63 -28.92 -35.97
C ARG A 489 25.34 -30.23 -35.27
N VAL A 490 24.51 -31.08 -35.85
CA VAL A 490 24.11 -32.34 -35.20
C VAL A 490 24.41 -33.51 -36.12
N ARG A 491 25.42 -34.30 -35.75
CA ARG A 491 25.76 -35.56 -36.43
C ARG A 491 24.89 -36.69 -35.89
N VAL A 492 24.49 -37.59 -36.77
CA VAL A 492 23.73 -38.78 -36.39
C VAL A 492 24.69 -39.83 -35.85
N ALA A 493 24.44 -40.28 -34.63
CA ALA A 493 24.94 -41.56 -34.16
C ALA A 493 24.05 -42.65 -34.76
N ASP A 494 24.61 -43.44 -35.67
CA ASP A 494 23.88 -44.55 -36.30
C ASP A 494 23.54 -45.66 -35.28
N ILE A 495 22.64 -46.58 -35.64
CA ILE A 495 22.19 -47.69 -34.79
C ILE A 495 23.33 -48.62 -34.32
N ALA A 496 24.48 -48.58 -34.98
CA ALA A 496 25.70 -49.30 -34.61
C ALA A 496 26.63 -48.49 -33.67
N GLY A 497 26.23 -47.26 -33.30
CA GLY A 497 26.99 -46.37 -32.44
C GLY A 497 28.12 -45.61 -33.15
N GLY A 498 28.14 -45.57 -34.48
CA GLY A 498 29.09 -44.74 -35.22
C GLY A 498 28.46 -43.53 -35.90
N GLY A 499 28.58 -43.40 -37.22
CA GLY A 499 28.23 -42.17 -37.96
C GLY A 499 29.46 -41.38 -38.44
N PRO A 500 29.26 -40.19 -39.04
CA PRO A 500 30.35 -39.39 -39.58
C PRO A 500 31.24 -38.80 -38.46
N ASP A 501 32.55 -38.74 -38.71
CA ASP A 501 33.52 -38.11 -37.81
C ASP A 501 33.39 -36.58 -37.81
N LEU A 502 33.92 -35.92 -36.76
CA LEU A 502 33.79 -34.47 -36.56
C LEU A 502 34.30 -33.64 -37.76
N ASP A 503 35.41 -34.06 -38.37
CA ASP A 503 36.08 -33.35 -39.47
C ASP A 503 35.60 -33.79 -40.87
N ALA A 504 34.78 -34.84 -40.94
CA ALA A 504 34.28 -35.41 -42.20
C ALA A 504 32.98 -34.73 -42.71
N VAL A 505 32.48 -33.73 -41.98
CA VAL A 505 31.17 -33.11 -42.21
C VAL A 505 31.30 -31.67 -42.66
N THR A 506 30.49 -31.29 -43.65
CA THR A 506 30.36 -29.92 -44.16
C THR A 506 29.40 -29.06 -43.33
N ASP A 507 29.55 -27.75 -43.43
CA ASP A 507 28.77 -26.75 -42.68
C ASP A 507 27.40 -26.41 -43.30
N ASP A 508 27.01 -27.08 -44.39
CA ASP A 508 25.78 -26.83 -45.15
C ASP A 508 24.50 -27.13 -44.36
N CYS A 509 24.57 -28.06 -43.40
CA CYS A 509 23.47 -28.43 -42.51
C CYS A 509 23.56 -27.74 -41.13
N ALA A 510 24.54 -26.87 -40.89
CA ALA A 510 24.70 -26.20 -39.60
C ALA A 510 23.74 -25.01 -39.46
N SER A 511 23.40 -24.66 -38.23
CA SER A 511 22.53 -23.51 -37.95
C SER A 511 23.17 -22.17 -38.37
N ASP A 512 22.31 -21.16 -38.48
CA ASP A 512 22.72 -19.76 -38.44
C ASP A 512 23.45 -19.41 -37.12
N GLU A 513 24.12 -18.26 -37.10
CA GLU A 513 24.77 -17.75 -35.89
C GLU A 513 23.74 -17.35 -34.82
N ILE A 514 23.93 -17.89 -33.62
CA ILE A 514 23.08 -17.71 -32.44
C ILE A 514 23.83 -16.86 -31.42
N ALA A 515 23.42 -15.60 -31.24
CA ALA A 515 23.92 -14.76 -30.16
C ALA A 515 23.38 -15.20 -28.79
N TYR A 516 24.22 -15.75 -27.92
CA TYR A 516 23.78 -16.14 -26.59
C TYR A 516 23.69 -14.91 -25.67
N ARG A 517 22.49 -14.65 -25.11
CA ARG A 517 22.19 -13.47 -24.31
C ARG A 517 21.51 -13.86 -22.99
N ARG A 518 21.71 -13.04 -21.97
CA ARG A 518 21.13 -13.15 -20.64
C ARG A 518 19.66 -12.72 -20.67
N ALA A 519 18.78 -13.63 -20.25
CA ALA A 519 17.34 -13.36 -20.13
C ALA A 519 16.96 -12.79 -18.74
N GLU A 520 17.75 -13.11 -17.70
CA GLU A 520 17.53 -12.62 -16.35
C GLU A 520 17.79 -11.11 -16.24
N PRO A 521 16.93 -10.33 -15.56
CA PRO A 521 17.25 -8.95 -15.24
C PRO A 521 18.39 -8.84 -14.24
N VAL A 522 18.97 -7.64 -14.10
CA VAL A 522 19.81 -7.27 -12.96
C VAL A 522 18.88 -6.90 -11.80
N ALA A 523 18.90 -7.72 -10.75
CA ALA A 523 18.07 -7.51 -9.56
C ALA A 523 18.33 -6.14 -8.92
N PRO A 524 17.33 -5.51 -8.28
CA PRO A 524 17.53 -4.27 -7.55
C PRO A 524 18.51 -4.46 -6.36
N PRO A 525 19.07 -3.37 -5.81
CA PRO A 525 19.85 -3.45 -4.57
C PRO A 525 19.03 -4.10 -3.45
N ARG A 526 19.68 -4.93 -2.64
CA ARG A 526 19.02 -5.60 -1.51
C ARG A 526 18.99 -4.66 -0.31
N LEU A 527 17.80 -4.50 0.26
CA LEU A 527 17.57 -3.70 1.45
C LEU A 527 17.84 -4.53 2.71
N HIS A 528 18.65 -4.01 3.62
CA HIS A 528 18.91 -4.60 4.92
C HIS A 528 18.78 -3.54 6.03
N VAL A 529 18.28 -3.94 7.20
CA VAL A 529 18.21 -3.07 8.38
C VAL A 529 18.87 -3.81 9.54
N ASP A 530 19.92 -3.20 10.11
CA ASP A 530 20.76 -3.84 11.14
C ASP A 530 20.06 -3.97 12.51
N SER A 531 18.96 -3.24 12.71
CA SER A 531 18.22 -3.18 13.97
C SER A 531 16.73 -3.43 13.76
N ALA A 532 16.02 -3.81 14.83
CA ALA A 532 14.58 -4.00 14.75
C ALA A 532 13.90 -2.67 14.34
N PRO A 533 12.99 -2.70 13.34
CA PRO A 533 12.34 -1.48 12.88
C PRO A 533 11.54 -0.83 14.01
N LEU A 534 11.64 0.50 14.11
CA LEU A 534 10.83 1.31 15.03
C LEU A 534 9.35 1.32 14.60
N PRO A 535 8.41 1.76 15.46
CA PRO A 535 6.98 1.79 15.12
C PRO A 535 6.69 2.48 13.78
N GLY A 536 5.97 1.77 12.90
CA GLY A 536 5.63 2.25 11.55
C GLY A 536 6.77 2.21 10.53
N ALA A 537 7.99 1.82 10.90
CA ALA A 537 9.09 1.54 9.99
C ALA A 537 9.10 0.07 9.55
N ALA A 538 9.72 -0.20 8.42
CA ALA A 538 9.94 -1.55 7.88
C ALA A 538 11.22 -1.53 7.01
N VAL A 539 11.61 -2.69 6.48
CA VAL A 539 12.80 -2.80 5.61
C VAL A 539 12.69 -1.89 4.37
N ASP A 540 11.48 -1.77 3.83
CA ASP A 540 11.10 -0.94 2.69
C ASP A 540 10.44 0.38 3.09
N ARG A 541 10.38 0.71 4.39
CA ARG A 541 9.72 1.91 4.90
C ARG A 541 10.57 2.63 5.93
N LEU A 542 11.16 3.75 5.52
CA LEU A 542 12.01 4.58 6.35
C LEU A 542 11.22 5.76 6.92
N VAL A 543 11.29 5.97 8.22
CA VAL A 543 10.51 6.99 8.92
C VAL A 543 11.41 7.96 9.67
N ILE A 544 11.24 9.25 9.45
CA ILE A 544 11.78 10.27 10.37
C ILE A 544 10.66 10.79 11.25
N ARG A 545 10.98 11.02 12.52
CA ARG A 545 10.02 11.43 13.55
C ARG A 545 10.42 12.79 14.07
N SER A 546 9.47 13.71 14.09
CA SER A 546 9.66 15.07 14.61
C SER A 546 8.41 15.53 15.35
N ASP A 547 8.48 16.70 15.99
CA ASP A 547 7.34 17.36 16.62
C ASP A 547 7.24 18.81 16.13
N GLN A 548 6.14 19.49 16.43
CA GLN A 548 5.89 20.85 15.98
C GLN A 548 7.03 21.80 16.40
N GLY A 549 7.66 22.42 15.41
CA GLY A 549 8.77 23.37 15.61
C GLY A 549 10.11 22.72 15.99
N MET A 550 10.22 21.39 15.91
CA MET A 550 11.44 20.64 16.17
C MET A 550 11.93 19.94 14.89
N THR A 551 13.24 19.90 14.70
CA THR A 551 13.89 18.98 13.76
C THR A 551 13.83 17.55 14.30
N ALA A 552 14.09 16.56 13.42
CA ALA A 552 14.12 15.16 13.83
C ALA A 552 15.26 14.87 14.84
N GLU A 553 16.39 15.59 14.73
CA GLU A 553 17.51 15.49 15.67
C GLU A 553 17.15 16.03 17.06
N GLU A 554 16.50 17.20 17.13
CA GLU A 554 16.03 17.78 18.39
C GLU A 554 14.97 16.89 19.06
N PHE A 555 14.05 16.32 18.26
CA PHE A 555 13.04 15.40 18.78
C PHE A 555 13.66 14.13 19.37
N ALA A 556 14.60 13.50 18.67
CA ALA A 556 15.30 12.32 19.18
C ALA A 556 16.14 12.61 20.43
N ALA A 557 16.72 13.81 20.55
CA ALA A 557 17.41 14.23 21.76
C ALA A 557 16.44 14.37 22.96
N ALA A 558 15.21 14.83 22.73
CA ALA A 558 14.16 14.92 23.74
C ALA A 558 13.48 13.57 24.05
N GLU A 559 13.40 12.67 23.08
CA GLU A 559 12.73 11.37 23.14
C GLU A 559 13.68 10.24 22.70
N PRO A 560 14.68 9.85 23.52
CA PRO A 560 15.79 8.97 23.12
C PRO A 560 15.40 7.54 22.67
N ARG A 561 14.13 7.15 22.85
CA ARG A 561 13.57 5.90 22.34
C ARG A 561 13.37 5.89 20.82
N TYR A 562 13.33 7.07 20.19
CA TYR A 562 13.25 7.22 18.76
C TYR A 562 14.61 7.63 18.20
N ALA A 563 15.05 6.96 17.14
CA ALA A 563 16.23 7.38 16.40
C ALA A 563 15.92 8.69 15.66
N ALA A 564 16.92 9.57 15.54
CA ALA A 564 16.79 10.82 14.77
C ALA A 564 16.49 10.54 13.29
N ARG A 565 17.03 9.45 12.75
CA ARG A 565 16.85 9.04 11.36
C ARG A 565 16.79 7.53 11.27
N ASP A 566 15.79 7.01 10.56
CA ASP A 566 15.81 5.63 10.11
C ASP A 566 16.77 5.50 8.92
N ALA A 567 17.43 4.36 8.83
CA ALA A 567 18.39 4.06 7.77
C ALA A 567 18.25 2.60 7.34
N CYS A 568 18.52 2.33 6.06
CA CYS A 568 18.75 0.98 5.58
C CYS A 568 20.07 0.89 4.82
N THR A 569 20.69 -0.28 4.89
CA THR A 569 21.90 -0.62 4.15
C THR A 569 21.50 -1.26 2.83
N LEU A 570 22.09 -0.77 1.75
CA LEU A 570 21.97 -1.32 0.40
C LEU A 570 23.16 -2.23 0.15
N HIS A 571 22.87 -3.50 -0.13
CA HIS A 571 23.86 -4.44 -0.63
C HIS A 571 23.77 -4.53 -2.16
N PRO A 572 24.90 -4.67 -2.87
CA PRO A 572 24.86 -4.95 -4.29
C PRO A 572 24.05 -6.25 -4.55
N PRO A 573 23.35 -6.32 -5.70
CA PRO A 573 22.58 -7.49 -6.06
C PRO A 573 23.53 -8.69 -6.25
N ALA A 574 23.20 -9.84 -5.65
CA ALA A 574 23.98 -11.06 -5.85
C ALA A 574 23.36 -11.96 -6.90
N VAL A 575 24.20 -12.78 -7.52
CA VAL A 575 23.82 -13.73 -8.57
C VAL A 575 24.46 -15.10 -8.33
N ALA A 576 23.87 -16.12 -8.94
CA ALA A 576 24.44 -17.47 -8.96
C ALA A 576 25.76 -17.51 -9.74
N PHE A 577 26.62 -18.47 -9.39
CA PHE A 577 27.91 -18.69 -10.04
C PHE A 577 27.81 -18.80 -11.57
N ALA A 578 26.78 -19.47 -12.09
CA ALA A 578 26.58 -19.65 -13.53
C ALA A 578 26.51 -18.31 -14.30
N LEU A 579 25.86 -17.28 -13.75
CA LEU A 579 25.80 -15.97 -14.42
C LEU A 579 27.18 -15.28 -14.41
N ILE A 580 27.95 -15.43 -13.33
CA ILE A 580 29.32 -14.89 -13.23
C ILE A 580 30.22 -15.55 -14.29
N GLU A 581 30.15 -16.88 -14.38
CA GLU A 581 30.92 -17.67 -15.34
C GLU A 581 30.54 -17.34 -16.79
N GLN A 582 29.25 -17.23 -17.09
CA GLN A 582 28.75 -16.87 -18.43
C GLN A 582 29.03 -15.41 -18.82
N HIS A 583 29.18 -14.49 -17.87
CA HIS A 583 29.66 -13.12 -18.15
C HIS A 583 31.17 -13.08 -18.47
N GLY A 584 31.91 -14.17 -18.27
CA GLY A 584 33.33 -14.29 -18.65
C GLY A 584 34.29 -13.49 -17.77
N VAL A 585 33.84 -12.96 -16.63
CA VAL A 585 34.67 -12.11 -15.75
C VAL A 585 35.79 -12.88 -15.02
N LEU A 586 35.73 -14.21 -15.05
CA LEU A 586 36.76 -15.09 -14.49
C LEU A 586 37.85 -15.46 -15.52
N ASP A 587 37.59 -15.28 -16.82
CA ASP A 587 38.43 -15.85 -17.89
C ASP A 587 39.84 -15.24 -17.96
N SER A 588 40.03 -14.02 -17.42
CA SER A 588 41.33 -13.33 -17.37
C SER A 588 42.10 -13.54 -16.06
N MET A 589 41.54 -14.28 -15.09
CA MET A 589 42.14 -14.51 -13.79
C MET A 589 43.06 -15.75 -13.79
N THR A 590 43.91 -15.87 -12.77
CA THR A 590 44.62 -17.13 -12.54
C THR A 590 43.68 -18.21 -12.01
N ASP A 591 44.00 -19.49 -12.24
CA ASP A 591 43.19 -20.63 -11.76
C ASP A 591 42.93 -20.58 -10.25
N ALA A 592 43.93 -20.16 -9.47
CA ALA A 592 43.80 -20.04 -8.02
C ALA A 592 42.81 -18.93 -7.61
N GLU A 593 42.78 -17.81 -8.33
CA GLU A 593 41.87 -16.70 -8.08
C GLU A 593 40.44 -17.01 -8.53
N SER A 594 40.29 -17.56 -9.72
CA SER A 594 38.98 -17.94 -10.27
C SER A 594 38.36 -19.06 -9.42
N TRP A 595 39.13 -20.07 -9.01
CA TRP A 595 38.67 -21.12 -8.11
C TRP A 595 38.24 -20.58 -6.75
N ARG A 596 38.98 -19.62 -6.18
CA ARG A 596 38.61 -19.00 -4.90
C ARG A 596 37.24 -18.32 -4.98
N LEU A 597 36.97 -17.57 -6.06
CA LEU A 597 35.69 -16.90 -6.29
C LEU A 597 34.57 -17.90 -6.59
N ALA A 598 34.83 -18.92 -7.41
CA ALA A 598 33.88 -19.98 -7.70
C ALA A 598 33.48 -20.74 -6.43
N ALA A 599 34.45 -21.18 -5.63
CA ALA A 599 34.22 -21.86 -4.37
C ALA A 599 33.47 -20.98 -3.35
N GLN A 600 33.67 -19.67 -3.38
CA GLN A 600 32.89 -18.74 -2.57
C GLN A 600 31.42 -18.71 -3.03
N ALA A 601 31.17 -18.52 -4.33
CA ALA A 601 29.81 -18.44 -4.88
C ALA A 601 29.02 -19.76 -4.76
N LEU A 602 29.70 -20.91 -4.74
CA LEU A 602 29.07 -22.24 -4.63
C LEU A 602 28.72 -22.66 -3.20
N ARG A 603 29.26 -21.98 -2.18
CA ARG A 603 29.04 -22.34 -0.76
C ARG A 603 27.78 -21.74 -0.15
N VAL A 604 27.22 -20.71 -0.80
CA VAL A 604 26.17 -19.87 -0.26
C VAL A 604 25.17 -19.60 -1.37
N GLU A 605 23.90 -19.93 -1.12
CA GLU A 605 22.83 -19.55 -2.02
C GLU A 605 22.74 -18.01 -2.09
N PRO A 606 22.62 -17.41 -3.30
CA PRO A 606 22.55 -15.96 -3.44
C PRO A 606 21.44 -15.36 -2.57
N GLY A 607 21.81 -14.62 -1.53
CA GLY A 607 20.86 -14.00 -0.59
C GLY A 607 20.94 -14.48 0.85
N ASP A 608 21.39 -15.71 1.11
CA ASP A 608 21.40 -16.29 2.47
C ASP A 608 22.49 -15.68 3.35
N GLN A 609 23.67 -15.40 2.79
CA GLN A 609 24.77 -14.73 3.48
C GLN A 609 25.35 -13.63 2.59
N PRO A 610 24.90 -12.37 2.74
CA PRO A 610 25.30 -11.25 1.90
C PRO A 610 26.81 -11.03 1.85
N ALA A 611 27.51 -11.25 2.98
CA ALA A 611 28.96 -11.08 3.10
C ALA A 611 29.77 -12.12 2.31
N LEU A 612 29.16 -13.27 1.96
CA LEU A 612 29.82 -14.33 1.20
C LEU A 612 29.30 -14.45 -0.24
N SER A 613 28.20 -13.76 -0.58
CA SER A 613 27.65 -13.73 -1.94
C SER A 613 28.48 -12.82 -2.84
N LEU A 614 28.67 -13.22 -4.11
CA LEU A 614 29.31 -12.35 -5.11
C LEU A 614 28.28 -11.44 -5.80
N PRO A 615 28.64 -10.18 -6.08
CA PRO A 615 27.76 -9.25 -6.76
C PRO A 615 27.62 -9.59 -8.25
N ASP A 616 26.50 -9.17 -8.85
CA ASP A 616 26.27 -9.22 -10.29
C ASP A 616 27.30 -8.36 -11.04
N PRO A 617 28.14 -8.92 -11.92
CA PRO A 617 29.09 -8.14 -12.70
C PRO A 617 28.43 -7.09 -13.61
N ALA A 618 27.17 -7.31 -13.98
CA ALA A 618 26.42 -6.37 -14.81
C ALA A 618 25.88 -5.16 -14.03
N ALA A 619 25.86 -5.20 -12.69
CA ALA A 619 25.40 -4.09 -11.86
C ALA A 619 26.54 -3.07 -11.62
N ALA A 620 26.45 -1.91 -12.27
CA ALA A 620 27.44 -0.83 -12.10
C ALA A 620 27.24 -0.05 -10.79
N GLY A 621 25.99 0.07 -10.34
CA GLY A 621 25.61 0.98 -9.26
C GLY A 621 24.15 0.86 -8.88
N VAL A 622 23.67 1.84 -8.14
CA VAL A 622 22.27 1.99 -7.74
C VAL A 622 21.75 3.34 -8.22
N ALA A 623 20.56 3.32 -8.81
CA ALA A 623 19.78 4.50 -9.17
C ALA A 623 18.60 4.66 -8.22
N ALA A 624 18.25 5.90 -7.92
CA ALA A 624 17.10 6.29 -7.13
C ALA A 624 16.22 7.26 -7.92
N TYR A 625 14.90 7.05 -7.89
CA TYR A 625 13.93 7.88 -8.59
C TYR A 625 12.66 8.14 -7.76
N ALA A 626 12.17 9.38 -7.74
CA ALA A 626 10.99 9.77 -6.96
C ALA A 626 9.98 10.62 -7.76
N GLY A 627 9.48 10.10 -8.89
CA GLY A 627 8.46 10.79 -9.70
C GLY A 627 8.96 12.04 -10.46
N GLY A 628 10.27 12.23 -10.54
CA GLY A 628 10.91 13.37 -11.22
C GLY A 628 12.40 13.43 -10.92
N PRO A 629 12.81 13.64 -9.65
CA PRO A 629 14.21 13.57 -9.24
C PRO A 629 14.83 12.20 -9.54
N TRP A 630 16.03 12.21 -10.11
CA TRP A 630 16.83 11.01 -10.38
C TRP A 630 18.27 11.23 -9.91
N SER A 631 18.85 10.21 -9.27
CA SER A 631 20.25 10.24 -8.83
C SER A 631 20.84 8.84 -8.80
N ALA A 632 22.14 8.68 -9.00
CA ALA A 632 22.80 7.37 -8.99
C ALA A 632 24.19 7.43 -8.37
N ALA A 633 24.66 6.28 -7.86
CA ALA A 633 26.01 6.09 -7.35
C ALA A 633 26.55 4.71 -7.72
N ASP A 634 27.83 4.66 -8.11
CA ASP A 634 28.50 3.43 -8.54
C ASP A 634 28.87 2.53 -7.35
N TRP A 635 28.77 1.21 -7.53
CA TRP A 635 29.34 0.23 -6.62
C TRP A 635 30.87 0.23 -6.71
N SER A 636 31.54 -0.40 -5.74
CA SER A 636 32.97 -0.66 -5.90
C SER A 636 33.22 -1.62 -7.07
N PRO A 637 34.41 -1.56 -7.71
CA PRO A 637 34.73 -2.44 -8.82
C PRO A 637 34.53 -3.91 -8.46
N TRP A 638 33.87 -4.67 -9.33
CA TRP A 638 33.67 -6.10 -9.14
C TRP A 638 35.02 -6.81 -8.91
N PRO A 639 35.15 -7.70 -7.91
CA PRO A 639 34.09 -8.35 -7.11
C PRO A 639 33.81 -7.68 -5.75
N GLY A 640 34.03 -6.36 -5.62
CA GLY A 640 33.79 -5.61 -4.37
C GLY A 640 32.36 -5.70 -3.87
N THR A 641 32.18 -5.80 -2.55
CA THR A 641 30.88 -5.99 -1.88
C THR A 641 30.50 -4.82 -0.98
N ASP A 642 31.11 -3.65 -1.22
CA ASP A 642 30.90 -2.47 -0.39
C ASP A 642 29.43 -2.04 -0.42
N THR A 643 28.91 -1.75 0.76
CA THR A 643 27.51 -1.38 0.96
C THR A 643 27.32 0.12 0.87
N LYS A 644 26.10 0.55 0.55
CA LYS A 644 25.67 1.95 0.63
C LYS A 644 24.60 2.11 1.69
N THR A 645 24.33 3.33 2.15
CA THR A 645 23.27 3.59 3.15
C THR A 645 22.21 4.50 2.56
N VAL A 646 20.93 4.20 2.76
CA VAL A 646 19.85 5.17 2.56
C VAL A 646 19.45 5.74 3.90
N VAL A 647 19.38 7.05 3.99
CA VAL A 647 18.88 7.76 5.17
C VAL A 647 17.78 8.72 4.75
N VAL A 648 16.76 8.84 5.59
CA VAL A 648 15.75 9.88 5.42
C VAL A 648 16.14 11.07 6.29
N GLY A 649 16.06 12.26 5.74
CA GLY A 649 16.44 13.52 6.40
C GLY A 649 15.32 14.56 6.32
N ASP A 650 15.47 15.62 7.08
CA ASP A 650 14.59 16.78 7.08
C ASP A 650 15.03 17.80 6.01
N HIS A 651 14.08 18.32 5.24
CA HIS A 651 14.31 19.39 4.25
C HIS A 651 13.51 20.66 4.59
N VAL A 652 14.10 21.84 4.34
CA VAL A 652 13.50 23.16 4.62
C VAL A 652 13.67 24.13 3.45
N PRO A 653 13.09 23.85 2.28
CA PRO A 653 12.28 24.86 1.61
C PRO A 653 10.89 24.34 1.19
N GLU A 654 9.94 25.27 1.10
CA GLU A 654 8.51 25.03 0.93
C GLU A 654 8.08 24.55 -0.48
N SER A 655 8.99 24.47 -1.46
CA SER A 655 8.59 24.28 -2.88
C SER A 655 8.77 22.87 -3.45
N THR A 656 9.56 21.98 -2.82
CA THR A 656 9.85 20.64 -3.37
C THR A 656 9.67 19.59 -2.28
N ALA A 657 8.66 18.72 -2.43
CA ALA A 657 8.28 17.74 -1.42
C ALA A 657 9.36 16.69 -1.11
N VAL A 658 10.27 16.42 -2.07
CA VAL A 658 11.30 15.38 -1.98
C VAL A 658 12.59 15.84 -2.66
N VAL A 659 13.72 15.70 -1.97
CA VAL A 659 15.06 15.89 -2.57
C VAL A 659 15.87 14.62 -2.42
N LEU A 660 16.43 14.14 -3.54
CA LEU A 660 17.36 13.00 -3.57
C LEU A 660 18.78 13.50 -3.77
N SER A 661 19.70 13.15 -2.87
CA SER A 661 21.12 13.48 -3.02
C SER A 661 22.03 12.36 -2.52
N TRP A 662 23.17 12.15 -3.18
CA TRP A 662 24.22 11.25 -2.71
C TRP A 662 25.32 12.05 -2.00
N GLU A 663 25.53 11.78 -0.72
CA GLU A 663 26.69 12.24 0.04
C GLU A 663 27.85 11.26 -0.18
N ASN A 664 29.03 11.77 -0.54
CA ASN A 664 30.27 10.99 -0.76
C ASN A 664 30.14 9.74 -1.67
N ALA A 665 29.06 9.66 -2.47
CA ALA A 665 28.66 8.49 -3.25
C ALA A 665 28.39 7.20 -2.44
N ASP A 666 28.31 7.25 -1.11
CA ASP A 666 28.07 6.10 -0.23
C ASP A 666 26.75 6.18 0.55
N ARG A 667 26.20 7.38 0.72
CA ARG A 667 24.95 7.63 1.44
C ARG A 667 23.93 8.36 0.58
N LEU A 668 22.81 7.71 0.26
CA LEU A 668 21.64 8.33 -0.35
C LEU A 668 20.81 9.02 0.74
N ARG A 669 20.56 10.31 0.56
CA ARG A 669 19.63 11.10 1.37
C ARG A 669 18.33 11.30 0.63
N ILE A 670 17.24 10.99 1.33
CA ILE A 670 15.87 11.30 0.93
C ILE A 670 15.38 12.37 1.91
N ASP A 671 15.50 13.64 1.55
CA ASP A 671 15.07 14.72 2.43
C ASP A 671 13.58 15.07 2.18
N LEU A 672 12.79 15.07 3.25
CA LEU A 672 11.33 15.29 3.23
C LEU A 672 10.93 16.45 4.14
N ALA A 673 9.96 17.25 3.70
CA ALA A 673 9.33 18.27 4.55
C ALA A 673 8.44 17.62 5.63
N PRO A 674 8.22 18.27 6.80
CA PRO A 674 7.39 17.72 7.86
C PRO A 674 5.96 17.42 7.40
N GLY A 675 5.50 16.18 7.59
CA GLY A 675 4.17 15.74 7.14
C GLY A 675 4.09 15.27 5.68
N GLU A 676 5.22 15.19 4.98
CA GLU A 676 5.29 14.65 3.62
C GLU A 676 5.65 13.15 3.61
N SER A 677 5.40 12.51 2.47
CA SER A 677 5.84 11.14 2.20
C SER A 677 6.17 10.98 0.72
N ALA A 678 7.07 10.05 0.40
CA ALA A 678 7.51 9.80 -0.96
C ALA A 678 7.77 8.32 -1.22
N ASP A 679 7.44 7.88 -2.44
CA ASP A 679 7.82 6.58 -2.96
C ASP A 679 9.08 6.74 -3.80
N VAL A 680 10.17 6.11 -3.36
CA VAL A 680 11.48 6.16 -4.03
C VAL A 680 11.79 4.81 -4.63
N GLU A 681 11.82 4.72 -5.95
CA GLU A 681 12.21 3.53 -6.69
C GLU A 681 13.73 3.40 -6.71
N LEU A 682 14.25 2.28 -6.23
CA LEU A 682 15.66 1.90 -6.29
C LEU A 682 15.85 0.79 -7.32
N SER A 683 16.75 1.00 -8.27
CA SER A 683 17.11 0.00 -9.29
C SER A 683 18.62 -0.07 -9.49
N SER A 684 19.10 -1.03 -10.27
CA SER A 684 20.52 -1.18 -10.58
C SER A 684 20.86 -0.50 -11.90
N THR A 685 21.90 0.32 -11.89
CA THR A 685 22.50 0.81 -13.13
C THR A 685 23.30 -0.30 -13.80
N ILE A 686 23.39 -0.27 -15.12
CA ILE A 686 24.00 -1.33 -15.91
C ILE A 686 25.40 -0.91 -16.36
N THR A 687 26.38 -1.78 -16.15
CA THR A 687 27.74 -1.60 -16.67
C THR A 687 27.69 -1.52 -18.20
N PRO A 688 28.17 -0.42 -18.84
CA PRO A 688 27.96 -0.21 -20.28
C PRO A 688 28.42 -1.35 -21.18
N GLY A 689 29.55 -2.01 -20.85
CA GLY A 689 30.07 -3.15 -21.61
C GLY A 689 29.19 -4.41 -21.54
N PHE A 690 28.35 -4.54 -20.52
CA PHE A 690 27.45 -5.68 -20.35
C PHE A 690 26.06 -5.45 -20.93
N LEU A 691 25.69 -4.23 -21.35
CA LEU A 691 24.36 -3.99 -21.96
C LEU A 691 24.09 -4.92 -23.18
N PRO A 692 25.05 -5.14 -24.09
CA PRO A 692 24.86 -6.11 -25.18
C PRO A 692 24.69 -7.54 -24.71
N HIS A 693 25.03 -7.90 -23.46
CA HIS A 693 24.88 -9.28 -22.98
C HIS A 693 23.40 -9.66 -22.77
N PHE A 694 22.47 -8.71 -22.67
CA PHE A 694 21.07 -8.98 -22.33
C PHE A 694 20.17 -9.20 -23.55
N ALA A 695 19.20 -10.11 -23.44
CA ALA A 695 18.22 -10.40 -24.48
C ALA A 695 17.33 -9.17 -24.76
N VAL A 696 17.01 -8.39 -23.73
CA VAL A 696 16.29 -7.11 -23.86
C VAL A 696 16.97 -6.16 -24.84
N HIS A 697 18.30 -6.10 -24.87
CA HIS A 697 19.03 -5.27 -25.83
C HIS A 697 18.79 -5.71 -27.28
N GLU A 698 18.68 -7.03 -27.50
CA GLU A 698 18.40 -7.61 -28.82
C GLU A 698 16.94 -7.37 -29.24
N TRP A 699 15.97 -7.53 -28.32
CA TRP A 699 14.54 -7.29 -28.60
C TRP A 699 14.22 -5.82 -28.92
N LEU A 700 14.94 -4.88 -28.32
CA LEU A 700 14.82 -3.45 -28.64
C LEU A 700 15.29 -3.13 -30.07
N GLY A 701 16.08 -4.03 -30.70
CA GLY A 701 16.48 -3.93 -32.10
C GLY A 701 17.12 -2.58 -32.46
N PRO A 702 16.73 -1.93 -33.58
CA PRO A 702 17.26 -0.63 -33.97
C PRO A 702 17.03 0.50 -32.95
N ARG A 703 16.02 0.39 -32.07
CA ARG A 703 15.75 1.37 -30.99
C ARG A 703 16.82 1.31 -29.89
N ALA A 704 17.61 0.23 -29.83
CA ALA A 704 18.75 0.07 -28.93
C ALA A 704 20.03 0.77 -29.44
N ALA A 705 19.97 1.56 -30.51
CA ALA A 705 21.13 2.21 -31.11
C ALA A 705 21.98 2.95 -30.05
N PRO A 706 23.33 2.84 -30.11
CA PRO A 706 24.21 3.52 -29.17
C PRO A 706 23.93 5.03 -29.12
N GLY A 707 23.70 5.57 -27.92
CA GLY A 707 23.39 6.99 -27.71
C GLY A 707 21.91 7.38 -27.82
N GLY A 708 21.00 6.42 -28.09
CA GLY A 708 19.55 6.65 -28.03
C GLY A 708 18.99 6.80 -26.61
N VAL A 709 17.82 7.43 -26.48
CA VAL A 709 17.13 7.67 -25.19
C VAL A 709 16.85 6.33 -24.47
N THR A 710 16.39 5.31 -25.21
CA THR A 710 16.11 3.98 -24.69
C THR A 710 17.35 3.29 -24.11
N SER A 711 18.48 3.30 -24.83
CA SER A 711 19.75 2.76 -24.33
C SER A 711 20.28 3.55 -23.13
N GLY A 712 20.10 4.88 -23.12
CA GLY A 712 20.43 5.72 -21.97
C GLY A 712 19.59 5.41 -20.73
N ASN A 713 18.29 5.13 -20.91
CA ASN A 713 17.40 4.72 -19.82
C ASN A 713 17.74 3.32 -19.30
N ALA A 714 18.05 2.38 -20.19
CA ALA A 714 18.53 1.05 -19.82
C ALA A 714 19.79 1.11 -18.93
N LEU A 715 20.80 1.88 -19.33
CA LEU A 715 22.03 2.07 -18.53
C LEU A 715 21.77 2.73 -17.16
N ARG A 716 20.80 3.64 -17.09
CA ARG A 716 20.38 4.32 -15.86
C ARG A 716 19.48 3.46 -14.95
N GLY A 717 19.24 2.19 -15.29
CA GLY A 717 18.37 1.29 -14.52
C GLY A 717 16.88 1.64 -14.63
N ARG A 718 16.46 2.30 -15.71
CA ARG A 718 15.08 2.80 -15.91
C ARG A 718 14.22 1.90 -16.80
N HIS A 719 14.74 0.76 -17.25
CA HIS A 719 13.98 -0.21 -18.05
C HIS A 719 13.58 -1.42 -17.18
N PRO A 720 12.29 -1.58 -16.81
CA PRO A 720 11.88 -2.55 -15.79
C PRO A 720 12.17 -4.03 -16.10
N LEU A 721 12.21 -4.45 -17.37
CA LEU A 721 12.62 -5.82 -17.75
C LEU A 721 14.13 -6.05 -17.68
N LEU A 722 14.94 -4.99 -17.60
CA LEU A 722 16.40 -5.08 -17.49
C LEU A 722 16.87 -4.85 -16.06
N SER A 723 16.30 -3.86 -15.38
CA SER A 723 16.52 -3.61 -13.96
C SER A 723 15.18 -3.24 -13.29
N PRO A 724 14.46 -4.22 -12.72
CA PRO A 724 13.21 -3.96 -12.03
C PRO A 724 13.48 -3.16 -10.74
N PRO A 725 12.68 -2.11 -10.45
CA PRO A 725 12.85 -1.32 -9.24
C PRO A 725 12.27 -2.02 -8.01
N VAL A 726 12.83 -1.69 -6.84
CA VAL A 726 12.20 -1.90 -5.52
C VAL A 726 11.81 -0.54 -4.93
N THR A 727 10.62 -0.42 -4.37
CA THR A 727 10.14 0.85 -3.80
C THR A 727 10.52 0.95 -2.33
N VAL A 728 11.08 2.10 -1.95
CA VAL A 728 11.29 2.52 -0.56
C VAL A 728 10.32 3.65 -0.23
N HIS A 729 9.48 3.43 0.78
CA HIS A 729 8.51 4.40 1.28
C HIS A 729 9.17 5.28 2.35
N ALA A 730 9.44 6.53 2.02
CA ALA A 730 9.97 7.51 2.96
C ALA A 730 8.82 8.32 3.58
N VAL A 731 8.79 8.45 4.92
CA VAL A 731 7.73 9.16 5.64
C VAL A 731 8.32 10.12 6.66
N HIS A 732 7.87 11.38 6.64
CA HIS A 732 8.14 12.34 7.71
C HIS A 732 6.96 12.41 8.69
N ALA A 733 7.01 11.57 9.73
CA ALA A 733 5.99 11.45 10.75
C ALA A 733 6.10 12.57 11.80
N VAL A 734 5.11 13.46 11.84
CA VAL A 734 5.03 14.54 12.83
C VAL A 734 4.13 14.16 14.01
N ARG A 735 4.61 14.34 15.25
CA ARG A 735 3.85 13.99 16.45
C ARG A 735 2.59 14.84 16.56
N ARG A 736 2.74 16.17 16.57
CA ARG A 736 1.61 17.11 16.45
C ARG A 736 1.44 17.61 15.01
N PRO A 737 0.19 17.84 14.55
CA PRO A 737 -0.06 18.55 13.29
C PRO A 737 0.71 19.88 13.22
N ARG A 738 1.09 20.31 12.02
CA ARG A 738 1.93 21.52 11.85
C ARG A 738 1.19 22.81 12.20
N ILE A 739 -0.09 22.87 11.87
CA ILE A 739 -0.94 24.06 11.99
C ILE A 739 -2.13 23.73 12.89
N ALA A 740 -2.41 24.60 13.85
CA ALA A 740 -3.59 24.49 14.70
C ALA A 740 -4.84 24.89 13.88
N PRO A 741 -5.99 24.20 14.02
CA PRO A 741 -7.19 24.53 13.27
C PRO A 741 -7.63 25.99 13.45
N VAL A 742 -7.84 26.71 12.36
CA VAL A 742 -8.38 28.08 12.36
C VAL A 742 -9.70 28.14 11.60
N TRP A 743 -10.76 28.59 12.28
CA TRP A 743 -12.07 28.81 11.69
C TRP A 743 -12.08 30.05 10.79
N GLN A 744 -12.42 29.90 9.52
CA GLN A 744 -12.80 31.02 8.67
C GLN A 744 -14.27 31.39 8.94
N GLU A 745 -15.14 30.40 8.81
CA GLU A 745 -16.57 30.53 9.10
C GLU A 745 -16.98 29.52 10.16
N LEU A 746 -17.79 29.97 11.13
CA LEU A 746 -18.40 29.13 12.14
C LEU A 746 -19.74 29.74 12.53
N GLN A 747 -20.83 29.03 12.24
CA GLN A 747 -22.19 29.50 12.46
C GLN A 747 -23.06 28.38 12.99
N ALA A 748 -24.10 28.74 13.74
CA ALA A 748 -25.11 27.82 14.24
C ALA A 748 -26.50 28.33 13.87
N ALA A 749 -27.32 27.47 13.31
CA ALA A 749 -28.69 27.78 12.92
C ALA A 749 -29.68 26.83 13.60
N ARG A 750 -30.90 27.32 13.85
CA ARG A 750 -32.04 26.54 14.35
C ARG A 750 -33.32 26.92 13.59
N GLY A 751 -34.22 25.97 13.40
CA GLY A 751 -35.62 26.22 13.07
C GLY A 751 -36.50 26.41 14.32
N GLU A 752 -37.74 26.86 14.12
CA GLU A 752 -38.73 26.98 15.20
C GLU A 752 -39.04 25.62 15.82
N GLY A 753 -38.95 25.53 17.15
CA GLY A 753 -39.16 24.29 17.92
C GLY A 753 -37.96 23.33 17.97
N ASP A 754 -36.88 23.58 17.22
CA ASP A 754 -35.74 22.66 17.16
C ASP A 754 -34.97 22.62 18.50
N THR A 755 -34.72 21.40 19.00
CA THR A 755 -33.90 21.14 20.19
C THR A 755 -32.41 20.93 19.87
N ALA A 756 -32.05 20.95 18.59
CA ALA A 756 -30.69 20.83 18.09
C ALA A 756 -30.32 22.06 17.25
N ALA A 757 -29.04 22.44 17.27
CA ALA A 757 -28.50 23.44 16.35
C ALA A 757 -27.72 22.76 15.23
N ILE A 758 -27.93 23.18 13.99
CA ILE A 758 -27.08 22.79 12.86
C ILE A 758 -25.89 23.74 12.84
N VAL A 759 -24.70 23.20 13.07
CA VAL A 759 -23.44 23.94 13.05
C VAL A 759 -22.78 23.71 11.70
N THR A 760 -22.40 24.80 11.04
CA THR A 760 -21.62 24.79 9.80
C THR A 760 -20.30 25.50 10.03
N ALA A 761 -19.20 24.86 9.65
CA ALA A 761 -17.86 25.40 9.83
C ALA A 761 -16.97 25.16 8.61
N GLU A 762 -16.15 26.15 8.29
CA GLU A 762 -15.12 26.08 7.26
C GLU A 762 -13.79 26.57 7.86
N PHE A 763 -12.71 25.84 7.56
CA PHE A 763 -11.35 26.24 7.94
C PHE A 763 -10.82 27.30 6.98
N ALA A 764 -9.93 28.17 7.46
CA ALA A 764 -9.18 29.07 6.59
C ALA A 764 -8.31 28.27 5.60
N GLU A 765 -7.95 28.87 4.46
CA GLU A 765 -7.13 28.24 3.40
C GLU A 765 -5.84 27.61 3.97
N ASP A 766 -5.10 28.35 4.79
CA ASP A 766 -3.93 27.85 5.54
C ASP A 766 -4.26 27.50 7.01
N GLY A 767 -5.55 27.38 7.34
CA GLY A 767 -6.05 27.14 8.69
C GLY A 767 -5.98 25.69 9.13
N LEU A 768 -5.54 24.77 8.27
CA LEU A 768 -5.40 23.35 8.57
C LEU A 768 -4.35 22.69 7.65
N HIS A 769 -3.28 22.13 8.21
CA HIS A 769 -2.30 21.39 7.43
C HIS A 769 -2.78 19.96 7.17
N THR A 770 -3.49 19.76 6.07
CA THR A 770 -4.14 18.48 5.68
C THR A 770 -3.15 17.32 5.59
N ALA A 771 -1.94 17.54 5.09
CA ALA A 771 -0.92 16.50 4.98
C ALA A 771 -0.44 15.95 6.34
N SER A 772 -0.56 16.71 7.43
CA SER A 772 -0.19 16.27 8.79
C SER A 772 -1.38 15.90 9.68
N THR A 773 -2.56 16.39 9.35
CA THR A 773 -3.80 16.11 10.10
C THR A 773 -4.51 14.91 9.50
N GLY A 774 -4.86 13.92 10.34
CA GLY A 774 -5.64 12.75 9.93
C GLY A 774 -7.12 12.88 10.27
N ARG A 775 -7.43 13.57 11.36
CA ARG A 775 -8.80 13.78 11.84
C ARG A 775 -8.91 15.12 12.54
N VAL A 776 -10.06 15.78 12.44
CA VAL A 776 -10.42 16.93 13.29
C VAL A 776 -11.55 16.53 14.22
N GLU A 777 -11.42 16.86 15.49
CA GLU A 777 -12.43 16.67 16.53
C GLU A 777 -12.92 18.03 17.03
N VAL A 778 -14.23 18.17 17.23
CA VAL A 778 -14.87 19.40 17.70
C VAL A 778 -15.44 19.17 19.09
N ALA A 779 -15.08 20.05 20.02
CA ALA A 779 -15.64 20.13 21.36
C ALA A 779 -16.43 21.44 21.52
N ALA A 780 -17.28 21.50 22.55
CA ALA A 780 -18.05 22.70 22.86
C ALA A 780 -18.10 22.97 24.36
N ALA A 781 -18.20 24.24 24.74
CA ALA A 781 -18.42 24.70 26.10
C ALA A 781 -19.43 25.84 26.12
N TRP A 782 -20.32 25.87 27.12
CA TRP A 782 -21.31 26.93 27.29
C TRP A 782 -21.70 27.06 28.77
N GLU A 783 -22.41 28.12 29.11
CA GLU A 783 -23.03 28.27 30.43
C GLU A 783 -24.50 27.84 30.38
N GLU A 784 -24.89 26.91 31.25
CA GLU A 784 -26.27 26.48 31.41
C GLU A 784 -26.95 27.31 32.49
N TRP A 785 -27.97 28.06 32.07
CA TRP A 785 -28.75 28.92 32.92
C TRP A 785 -29.96 28.16 33.46
N SER A 786 -30.07 28.13 34.78
CA SER A 786 -31.25 27.67 35.50
C SER A 786 -31.94 28.85 36.17
N ASP A 787 -33.01 28.59 36.91
CA ASP A 787 -33.77 29.65 37.57
C ASP A 787 -32.90 30.52 38.49
N ASP A 788 -32.01 29.97 39.32
CA ASP A 788 -31.21 30.72 40.29
C ASP A 788 -29.70 30.40 40.28
N SER A 789 -29.24 29.60 39.31
CA SER A 789 -27.83 29.23 39.18
C SER A 789 -27.37 29.16 37.72
N VAL A 790 -26.08 29.44 37.51
CA VAL A 790 -25.39 29.27 36.22
C VAL A 790 -24.34 28.18 36.40
N ARG A 791 -24.30 27.20 35.50
CA ARG A 791 -23.35 26.09 35.57
C ARG A 791 -22.57 25.98 34.26
N PRO A 792 -21.23 25.92 34.28
CA PRO A 792 -20.46 25.66 33.08
C PRO A 792 -20.70 24.22 32.60
N MET A 793 -20.94 24.07 31.30
CA MET A 793 -21.09 22.79 30.63
C MET A 793 -20.00 22.63 29.58
N THR A 794 -19.51 21.41 29.46
CA THR A 794 -18.55 21.02 28.43
C THR A 794 -18.99 19.73 27.77
N ALA A 795 -18.97 19.71 26.44
CA ALA A 795 -19.08 18.53 25.62
C ALA A 795 -17.70 18.27 25.01
N GLY A 796 -16.95 17.32 25.59
CA GLY A 796 -15.59 16.99 25.14
C GLY A 796 -15.54 16.43 23.71
N HIS A 797 -16.67 16.02 23.17
CA HIS A 797 -16.84 15.60 21.79
C HIS A 797 -18.26 15.93 21.31
N VAL A 798 -18.35 16.65 20.18
CA VAL A 798 -19.60 17.00 19.50
C VAL A 798 -19.62 16.44 18.08
N HIS A 799 -18.47 16.45 17.41
CA HIS A 799 -18.32 15.93 16.05
C HIS A 799 -16.85 15.58 15.77
N ASP A 800 -16.62 14.65 14.87
CA ASP A 800 -15.30 14.38 14.28
C ASP A 800 -15.41 14.12 12.79
N ARG A 801 -14.32 14.36 12.08
CA ARG A 801 -14.22 14.14 10.64
C ARG A 801 -12.79 13.81 10.23
N ASP A 802 -12.61 12.73 9.48
CA ASP A 802 -11.33 12.39 8.86
C ASP A 802 -10.94 13.42 7.79
N VAL A 803 -9.64 13.63 7.63
CA VAL A 803 -9.05 14.65 6.75
C VAL A 803 -8.24 13.97 5.65
N ASP A 804 -8.72 14.12 4.41
CA ASP A 804 -7.97 13.73 3.22
C ASP A 804 -6.78 14.67 3.01
N ARG A 805 -5.74 14.17 2.34
CA ARG A 805 -4.61 15.02 1.95
C ARG A 805 -5.08 16.07 0.94
N ASP A 806 -4.47 17.26 1.01
CA ASP A 806 -4.70 18.39 0.09
C ASP A 806 -6.13 18.95 0.06
N GLN A 807 -7.05 18.42 0.88
CA GLN A 807 -8.45 18.85 0.92
C GLN A 807 -8.94 19.05 2.35
N ALA A 808 -9.06 20.31 2.78
CA ALA A 808 -9.66 20.64 4.07
C ALA A 808 -11.18 20.33 4.06
N PRO A 809 -11.72 19.65 5.08
CA PRO A 809 -13.13 19.30 5.12
C PRO A 809 -14.00 20.50 5.49
N ARG A 810 -15.19 20.60 4.87
CA ARG A 810 -16.28 21.45 5.37
C ARG A 810 -17.10 20.67 6.38
N LEU A 811 -17.35 21.25 7.54
CA LEU A 811 -18.08 20.59 8.61
C LEU A 811 -19.55 21.04 8.62
N ARG A 812 -20.46 20.07 8.71
CA ARG A 812 -21.89 20.32 8.94
C ARG A 812 -22.45 19.23 9.84
N PHE A 813 -22.78 19.57 11.08
CA PHE A 813 -23.23 18.61 12.09
C PHE A 813 -24.33 19.18 12.98
N ALA A 814 -25.10 18.30 13.63
CA ALA A 814 -26.15 18.68 14.56
C ALA A 814 -25.64 18.58 16.01
N HIS A 815 -25.64 19.69 16.74
CA HIS A 815 -25.35 19.72 18.17
C HIS A 815 -26.67 19.65 18.96
N GLN A 816 -26.87 18.54 19.67
CA GLN A 816 -28.08 18.27 20.45
C GLN A 816 -28.01 18.93 21.84
N PHE A 817 -29.01 19.76 22.18
CA PHE A 817 -29.14 20.37 23.50
C PHE A 817 -30.31 19.81 24.30
N GLY A 818 -31.32 19.25 23.62
CA GLY A 818 -32.51 18.67 24.26
C GLY A 818 -33.60 19.70 24.64
N ASP A 819 -33.35 20.98 24.41
CA ASP A 819 -34.31 22.07 24.63
C ASP A 819 -34.16 23.20 23.61
N THR A 820 -35.05 24.19 23.70
CA THR A 820 -35.16 25.34 22.79
C THR A 820 -34.51 26.63 23.32
N ARG A 821 -33.66 26.53 24.35
CA ARG A 821 -33.04 27.70 25.01
C ARG A 821 -31.89 28.26 24.19
N HIS A 822 -31.76 29.59 24.23
CA HIS A 822 -30.60 30.30 23.74
C HIS A 822 -29.36 29.99 24.59
N ARG A 823 -28.21 29.84 23.90
CA ARG A 823 -26.89 29.65 24.51
C ARG A 823 -25.83 30.38 23.68
N ASP A 824 -24.84 30.94 24.36
CA ASP A 824 -23.55 31.28 23.75
C ASP A 824 -22.64 30.06 23.86
N VAL A 825 -22.35 29.42 22.72
CA VAL A 825 -21.61 28.16 22.67
C VAL A 825 -20.23 28.42 22.07
N THR A 826 -19.21 28.13 22.86
CA THR A 826 -17.80 28.21 22.46
C THR A 826 -17.36 26.87 21.89
N TYR A 827 -17.11 26.81 20.58
CA TYR A 827 -16.59 25.62 19.92
C TYR A 827 -15.07 25.69 19.81
N SER A 828 -14.39 24.57 20.05
CA SER A 828 -12.96 24.39 19.80
C SER A 828 -12.75 23.21 18.84
N ALA A 829 -11.84 23.37 17.88
CA ALA A 829 -11.37 22.27 17.05
C ALA A 829 -10.00 21.80 17.53
N LYS A 830 -9.79 20.50 17.42
CA LYS A 830 -8.54 19.82 17.70
C LYS A 830 -8.14 19.02 16.48
N ALA A 831 -6.98 19.32 15.90
CA ALA A 831 -6.39 18.48 14.87
C ALA A 831 -5.67 17.30 15.52
N VAL A 832 -5.88 16.10 15.00
CA VAL A 832 -5.21 14.87 15.42
C VAL A 832 -4.25 14.44 14.33
N SER A 833 -3.00 14.17 14.68
CA SER A 833 -1.97 13.74 13.72
C SER A 833 -2.34 12.42 13.06
N ARG A 834 -2.20 12.34 11.73
CA ARG A 834 -2.33 11.08 10.98
C ARG A 834 -1.22 10.09 11.30
N TYR A 835 -0.14 10.56 11.91
CA TYR A 835 1.06 9.78 12.12
C TYR A 835 1.07 8.99 13.43
N ARG A 836 -0.04 8.96 14.18
CA ARG A 836 -0.15 8.15 15.42
C ARG A 836 0.40 6.71 15.28
N PRO A 837 0.20 5.98 14.16
CA PRO A 837 0.75 4.63 13.99
C PRO A 837 2.29 4.53 13.92
N TYR A 838 2.98 5.64 13.67
CA TYR A 838 4.45 5.71 13.54
C TYR A 838 5.17 5.99 14.87
N PHE A 839 4.41 6.03 15.96
CA PHE A 839 4.91 6.26 17.31
C PHE A 839 4.47 5.11 18.22
N ALA A 840 5.19 4.92 19.32
CA ALA A 840 4.98 3.84 20.27
C ALA A 840 3.55 3.83 20.84
N PRO A 841 2.95 2.66 21.09
CA PRO A 841 1.62 2.56 21.68
C PRO A 841 1.50 3.25 23.05
N GLU A 842 2.60 3.32 23.80
CA GLU A 842 2.65 3.94 25.13
C GLU A 842 2.57 5.48 25.08
N ASP A 843 2.70 6.09 23.90
CA ASP A 843 2.53 7.53 23.78
C ASP A 843 1.11 7.99 24.07
N PRO A 844 0.95 9.02 24.93
CA PRO A 844 -0.37 9.49 25.31
C PRO A 844 -1.09 10.06 24.09
N PRO A 845 -2.37 9.72 23.86
CA PRO A 845 -3.13 10.22 22.71
C PRO A 845 -3.09 11.75 22.56
N GLY A 846 -3.12 12.47 23.70
CA GLY A 846 -3.04 13.94 23.75
C GLY A 846 -1.73 14.53 23.20
N ALA A 847 -0.64 13.76 23.09
CA ALA A 847 0.60 14.23 22.48
C ALA A 847 0.51 14.37 20.96
N PHE A 848 -0.54 13.83 20.33
CA PHE A 848 -0.78 13.89 18.88
C PHE A 848 -1.82 14.93 18.48
N GLU A 849 -2.20 15.77 19.44
CA GLU A 849 -3.32 16.68 19.32
C GLU A 849 -2.81 18.13 19.31
N LEU A 850 -3.39 18.96 18.45
CA LEU A 850 -3.14 20.39 18.42
C LEU A 850 -4.47 21.15 18.45
N MET A 851 -4.67 21.90 19.53
CA MET A 851 -5.88 22.68 19.77
C MET A 851 -5.84 23.99 18.98
N GLY A 852 -6.91 24.28 18.24
CA GLY A 852 -7.17 25.57 17.63
C GLY A 852 -7.77 26.58 18.60
N GLU A 853 -7.76 27.85 18.22
CA GLU A 853 -8.38 28.92 19.00
C GLU A 853 -9.91 28.71 19.08
N PRO A 854 -10.50 28.74 20.28
CA PRO A 854 -11.94 28.58 20.45
C PRO A 854 -12.70 29.80 19.91
N ARG A 855 -13.90 29.58 19.36
CA ARG A 855 -14.78 30.64 18.86
C ARG A 855 -16.20 30.47 19.38
N THR A 856 -16.75 31.56 19.93
CA THR A 856 -18.12 31.60 20.47
C THR A 856 -19.13 31.94 19.37
N VAL A 857 -20.24 31.20 19.36
CA VAL A 857 -21.36 31.37 18.44
C VAL A 857 -22.65 31.47 19.23
N VAL A 858 -23.48 32.43 18.84
CA VAL A 858 -24.83 32.60 19.37
C VAL A 858 -25.73 31.51 18.79
N VAL A 859 -26.22 30.61 19.65
CA VAL A 859 -27.25 29.64 19.29
C VAL A 859 -28.60 30.23 19.73
N PRO A 860 -29.49 30.64 18.79
CA PRO A 860 -30.70 31.37 19.16
C PRO A 860 -31.72 30.49 19.88
N SER A 861 -32.59 31.10 20.70
CA SER A 861 -33.75 30.40 21.24
C SER A 861 -34.76 30.12 20.13
N SER A 862 -35.20 28.87 20.03
CA SER A 862 -36.12 28.39 18.99
C SER A 862 -37.59 28.35 19.42
N ALA A 863 -37.92 28.80 20.63
CA ALA A 863 -39.29 28.83 21.14
C ALA A 863 -39.61 30.17 21.80
N ARG A 864 -40.90 30.52 21.80
CA ARG A 864 -41.39 31.72 22.46
C ARG A 864 -41.24 31.61 23.99
N PRO A 865 -40.82 32.68 24.69
CA PRO A 865 -40.85 32.71 26.14
C PRO A 865 -42.25 32.41 26.71
N PRO A 866 -42.34 31.70 27.85
CA PRO A 866 -43.62 31.41 28.49
C PRO A 866 -44.29 32.71 28.96
N LYS A 867 -45.61 32.66 29.17
CA LYS A 867 -46.36 33.82 29.67
C LYS A 867 -45.78 34.31 30.99
N LEU A 868 -45.59 35.63 31.09
CA LEU A 868 -45.12 36.30 32.31
C LEU A 868 -46.18 36.23 33.42
N GLU A 869 -45.75 35.98 34.65
CA GLU A 869 -46.57 36.13 35.86
C GLU A 869 -45.96 37.21 36.76
N VAL A 870 -46.73 38.26 37.00
CA VAL A 870 -46.34 39.42 37.81
C VAL A 870 -46.90 39.25 39.21
N LEU A 871 -46.03 39.21 40.22
CA LEU A 871 -46.40 39.06 41.63
C LEU A 871 -46.84 40.40 42.22
N ALA A 872 -46.07 41.46 41.95
CA ALA A 872 -46.34 42.80 42.44
C ALA A 872 -45.66 43.86 41.56
N VAL A 873 -46.22 45.06 41.56
CA VAL A 873 -45.55 46.26 41.05
C VAL A 873 -45.53 47.28 42.17
N LEU A 874 -44.33 47.69 42.57
CA LEU A 874 -44.13 48.55 43.72
C LEU A 874 -43.52 49.89 43.27
N PRO A 875 -43.98 51.03 43.82
CA PRO A 875 -43.27 52.29 43.65
C PRO A 875 -41.88 52.19 44.26
N GLY A 876 -40.85 52.57 43.49
CA GLY A 876 -39.48 52.61 43.98
C GLY A 876 -38.93 54.03 44.00
N PHE A 877 -37.80 54.22 44.69
CA PHE A 877 -37.06 55.48 44.64
C PHE A 877 -35.57 55.26 44.85
N ARG A 878 -34.75 56.24 44.45
CA ARG A 878 -33.32 56.29 44.74
C ARG A 878 -32.97 57.64 45.37
N TRP A 879 -32.14 57.62 46.40
CA TRP A 879 -31.61 58.83 47.02
C TRP A 879 -30.22 59.17 46.48
N SER A 880 -29.92 60.45 46.33
CA SER A 880 -28.57 60.99 46.18
C SER A 880 -28.41 62.24 47.06
N ALA A 881 -27.17 62.53 47.46
CA ALA A 881 -26.86 63.65 48.34
C ALA A 881 -25.54 64.30 47.95
N GLU A 882 -25.50 65.63 47.99
CA GLU A 882 -24.31 66.46 47.81
C GLU A 882 -24.23 67.42 49.00
N THR A 883 -23.09 67.46 49.69
CA THR A 883 -22.87 68.32 50.87
C THR A 883 -21.65 69.20 50.64
N GLY A 884 -21.86 70.51 50.64
CA GLY A 884 -20.84 71.55 50.53
C GLY A 884 -20.68 72.35 51.84
N PRO A 885 -19.81 73.38 51.85
CA PRO A 885 -19.48 74.15 53.05
C PRO A 885 -20.64 74.97 53.63
N ASP A 886 -21.61 75.36 52.80
CA ASP A 886 -22.77 76.19 53.16
C ASP A 886 -24.09 75.70 52.53
N ARG A 887 -24.05 74.58 51.78
CA ARG A 887 -25.20 74.04 51.05
C ARG A 887 -25.26 72.52 51.08
N ILE A 888 -26.45 71.96 51.31
CA ILE A 888 -26.75 70.53 51.18
C ILE A 888 -27.86 70.38 50.14
N VAL A 889 -27.68 69.45 49.20
CA VAL A 889 -28.70 69.06 48.23
C VAL A 889 -28.99 67.57 48.37
N ARG A 890 -30.24 67.21 48.64
CA ARG A 890 -30.74 65.84 48.73
C ARG A 890 -31.73 65.61 47.60
N ARG A 891 -31.56 64.59 46.78
CA ARG A 891 -32.50 64.24 45.71
C ARG A 891 -33.09 62.87 45.94
N ARG A 892 -34.41 62.76 45.87
CA ARG A 892 -35.15 61.50 45.75
C ARG A 892 -35.69 61.40 44.33
N SER A 893 -35.19 60.45 43.55
CA SER A 893 -35.75 60.09 42.26
C SER A 893 -36.77 58.96 42.44
N GLY A 894 -38.06 59.31 42.43
CA GLY A 894 -39.22 58.42 42.51
C GLY A 894 -39.72 57.90 41.15
N ASN A 895 -38.98 58.22 40.09
CA ASN A 895 -39.23 57.89 38.69
C ASN A 895 -39.08 56.40 38.32
N ARG A 896 -39.33 55.46 39.25
CA ARG A 896 -39.12 54.03 39.01
C ARG A 896 -40.21 53.14 39.61
N LEU A 897 -40.42 52.01 38.96
CA LEU A 897 -41.25 50.92 39.45
C LEU A 897 -40.40 49.67 39.61
N VAL A 898 -40.61 48.94 40.69
CA VAL A 898 -40.01 47.62 40.91
C VAL A 898 -41.06 46.59 40.58
N VAL A 899 -40.81 45.78 39.56
CA VAL A 899 -41.70 44.68 39.15
C VAL A 899 -41.17 43.40 39.76
N GLU A 900 -41.97 42.76 40.62
CA GLU A 900 -41.68 41.44 41.19
C GLU A 900 -42.33 40.34 40.32
N LEU A 901 -41.56 39.32 39.99
CA LEU A 901 -41.86 38.31 38.99
C LEU A 901 -41.79 36.91 39.59
N ALA A 902 -42.70 36.04 39.17
CA ALA A 902 -42.74 34.65 39.63
C ALA A 902 -41.58 33.83 39.07
N ARG A 903 -41.09 32.89 39.88
CA ARG A 903 -40.14 31.84 39.47
C ARG A 903 -40.87 30.78 38.60
N PRO A 904 -40.17 30.07 37.69
CA PRO A 904 -38.75 30.17 37.38
C PRO A 904 -38.43 31.20 36.27
N TRP A 905 -37.23 31.78 36.26
CA TRP A 905 -36.71 32.65 35.20
C TRP A 905 -35.73 31.92 34.25
N TYR A 906 -35.30 32.59 33.18
CA TYR A 906 -34.42 32.04 32.13
C TYR A 906 -34.98 30.81 31.39
N ALA A 907 -36.30 30.77 31.20
CA ALA A 907 -36.98 29.67 30.51
C ALA A 907 -36.53 29.51 29.05
N THR A 908 -36.06 30.58 28.43
CA THR A 908 -35.51 30.66 27.07
C THR A 908 -34.00 30.83 27.03
N GLY A 909 -33.31 30.70 28.16
CA GLY A 909 -31.85 30.76 28.26
C GLY A 909 -31.30 32.12 28.68
N ALA A 910 -29.98 32.27 28.51
CA ALA A 910 -29.21 33.44 28.95
C ALA A 910 -29.77 34.75 28.36
N GLY A 911 -29.64 35.86 29.09
CA GLY A 911 -30.09 37.17 28.60
C GLY A 911 -31.61 37.40 28.57
N GLU A 912 -32.43 36.45 29.03
CA GLU A 912 -33.88 36.66 29.21
C GLU A 912 -34.13 37.79 30.22
N CYS A 913 -34.92 38.79 29.83
CA CYS A 913 -35.19 39.99 30.62
C CYS A 913 -36.68 40.36 30.58
N LEU A 914 -37.07 41.35 31.39
CA LEU A 914 -38.42 41.91 31.34
C LEU A 914 -38.50 42.88 30.17
N GLY A 915 -39.36 42.63 29.20
CA GLY A 915 -39.68 43.57 28.13
C GLY A 915 -40.83 44.48 28.52
N VAL A 916 -40.61 45.79 28.60
CA VAL A 916 -41.68 46.79 28.75
C VAL A 916 -42.13 47.25 27.38
N VAL A 917 -43.42 47.14 27.08
CA VAL A 917 -43.98 47.49 25.78
C VAL A 917 -44.46 48.94 25.78
N ALA A 918 -43.97 49.74 24.85
CA ALA A 918 -44.30 51.15 24.69
C ALA A 918 -44.60 51.50 23.22
N SER A 919 -45.54 52.42 23.01
CA SER A 919 -45.86 52.98 21.70
C SER A 919 -46.60 54.31 21.91
N GLU A 920 -46.17 55.37 21.24
CA GLU A 920 -46.81 56.69 21.30
C GLU A 920 -48.17 56.74 20.59
N SER A 921 -48.39 55.83 19.63
CA SER A 921 -49.58 55.77 18.80
C SER A 921 -50.07 54.32 18.66
N PRO A 922 -50.58 53.71 19.75
CA PRO A 922 -50.82 52.27 19.79
C PRO A 922 -52.06 51.80 18.99
N GLY A 923 -52.93 52.71 18.54
CA GLY A 923 -54.14 52.35 17.79
C GLY A 923 -54.97 51.28 18.51
N ASP A 924 -55.31 50.19 17.80
CA ASP A 924 -56.07 49.06 18.34
C ASP A 924 -55.29 48.24 19.39
N ALA A 925 -53.96 48.37 19.43
CA ALA A 925 -53.09 47.72 20.41
C ALA A 925 -52.94 48.51 21.72
N ALA A 926 -53.78 49.53 21.96
CA ALA A 926 -53.75 50.34 23.20
C ALA A 926 -53.81 49.50 24.49
N HIS A 927 -54.42 48.32 24.45
CA HIS A 927 -54.51 47.39 25.59
C HIS A 927 -53.24 46.56 25.84
N LEU A 928 -52.25 46.62 24.94
CA LEU A 928 -50.98 45.87 24.99
C LEU A 928 -49.76 46.77 25.17
N VAL A 929 -49.95 48.07 25.46
CA VAL A 929 -48.87 49.02 25.67
C VAL A 929 -48.98 49.69 27.04
N THR A 930 -47.86 50.18 27.54
CA THR A 930 -47.81 50.89 28.82
C THR A 930 -48.63 52.18 28.76
N GLU A 931 -49.41 52.44 29.81
CA GLU A 931 -50.33 53.59 29.89
C GLU A 931 -50.03 54.41 31.15
N LEU A 932 -50.11 55.74 31.02
CA LEU A 932 -50.05 56.69 32.13
C LEU A 932 -51.39 57.42 32.30
N ALA A 933 -51.73 57.70 33.55
CA ALA A 933 -52.84 58.55 33.94
C ALA A 933 -52.38 59.53 35.04
N GLY A 934 -53.00 60.71 35.11
CA GLY A 934 -52.74 61.65 36.21
C GLY A 934 -53.24 61.12 37.56
N ASP A 935 -52.81 61.75 38.65
CA ASP A 935 -53.38 61.49 39.98
C ASP A 935 -54.88 61.84 39.98
N PRO A 936 -55.77 60.95 40.46
CA PRO A 936 -57.22 61.19 40.44
C PRO A 936 -57.70 62.10 41.57
N VAL A 937 -56.89 62.34 42.60
CA VAL A 937 -57.24 63.12 43.79
C VAL A 937 -56.77 64.57 43.64
N TYR A 938 -55.57 64.78 43.11
CA TYR A 938 -54.97 66.11 43.04
C TYR A 938 -54.71 66.59 41.61
N ALA A 939 -55.08 67.85 41.35
CA ALA A 939 -54.76 68.50 40.09
C ALA A 939 -53.24 68.73 39.95
N SER A 940 -52.68 68.42 38.79
CA SER A 940 -51.28 68.69 38.43
C SER A 940 -51.14 68.82 36.90
N PRO A 941 -49.97 69.21 36.35
CA PRO A 941 -49.77 69.27 34.91
C PRO A 941 -50.13 67.95 34.20
N ARG A 942 -50.70 68.03 32.99
CA ARG A 942 -51.16 66.83 32.26
C ARG A 942 -49.96 65.96 31.86
N VAL A 943 -50.10 64.66 32.07
CA VAL A 943 -49.17 63.63 31.57
C VAL A 943 -49.66 63.08 30.23
N GLY A 944 -48.74 62.80 29.30
CA GLY A 944 -49.06 62.06 28.08
C GLY A 944 -49.53 60.64 28.40
N ARG A 945 -50.62 60.19 27.76
CA ARG A 945 -51.25 58.90 28.09
C ARG A 945 -50.40 57.69 27.69
N TYR A 946 -49.68 57.77 26.59
CA TYR A 946 -48.83 56.68 26.09
C TYR A 946 -47.38 57.16 26.02
N PRO A 947 -46.45 56.54 26.76
CA PRO A 947 -45.06 56.94 26.78
C PRO A 947 -44.32 56.45 25.52
N GLY A 948 -43.42 57.29 25.00
CA GLY A 948 -42.42 56.90 24.01
C GLY A 948 -41.35 55.99 24.62
N ALA A 949 -40.62 55.27 23.78
CA ALA A 949 -39.57 54.35 24.24
C ALA A 949 -38.41 55.08 24.93
N GLU A 950 -38.14 56.32 24.50
CA GLU A 950 -37.13 57.22 25.04
C GLU A 950 -37.43 57.70 26.46
N TRP A 951 -38.65 57.46 26.98
CA TRP A 951 -38.98 57.75 28.37
C TRP A 951 -38.39 56.71 29.31
N PHE A 952 -37.96 55.55 28.81
CA PHE A 952 -37.49 54.45 29.63
C PHE A 952 -35.96 54.35 29.66
N GLY A 953 -35.42 53.89 30.80
CA GLY A 953 -33.97 53.74 31.00
C GLY A 953 -33.36 52.42 30.50
N GLY A 954 -33.66 51.97 29.27
CA GLY A 954 -33.18 50.71 28.71
C GLY A 954 -33.09 50.68 27.18
N GLU A 955 -32.46 49.63 26.61
CA GLU A 955 -32.38 49.44 25.15
C GLU A 955 -33.76 49.10 24.59
N ALA A 956 -34.23 49.86 23.60
CA ALA A 956 -35.50 49.66 22.93
C ALA A 956 -35.30 48.97 21.57
N ARG A 957 -36.10 47.94 21.27
CA ARG A 957 -36.19 47.33 19.94
C ARG A 957 -37.61 47.32 19.42
N SER A 958 -37.77 47.59 18.13
CA SER A 958 -39.08 47.49 17.47
C SER A 958 -39.36 46.03 17.14
N LEU A 959 -40.38 45.45 17.78
CA LEU A 959 -40.73 44.03 17.67
C LEU A 959 -42.22 43.87 17.34
N ARG A 960 -42.55 42.78 16.66
CA ARG A 960 -43.96 42.39 16.42
C ARG A 960 -44.56 41.82 17.69
N LEU A 961 -45.74 42.31 18.08
CA LEU A 961 -46.44 41.82 19.26
C LEU A 961 -47.06 40.43 18.99
N PRO A 962 -47.08 39.52 19.98
CA PRO A 962 -47.74 38.22 19.83
C PRO A 962 -49.24 38.38 19.55
N GLY A 963 -49.72 37.85 18.42
CA GLY A 963 -51.15 37.83 18.07
C GLY A 963 -51.63 38.90 17.08
N GLY A 964 -50.75 39.70 16.45
CA GLY A 964 -51.16 40.66 15.41
C GLY A 964 -50.01 41.36 14.68
N GLU A 965 -50.37 42.28 13.75
CA GLU A 965 -49.42 43.07 12.95
C GLU A 965 -48.73 44.28 13.64
N PRO A 966 -49.23 44.92 14.73
CA PRO A 966 -48.60 46.13 15.20
C PRO A 966 -47.22 45.84 15.80
N THR A 967 -46.23 46.60 15.34
CA THR A 967 -44.92 46.68 15.97
C THR A 967 -44.95 47.67 17.12
N ALA A 968 -44.34 47.31 18.24
CA ALA A 968 -44.15 48.21 19.37
C ALA A 968 -42.69 48.22 19.81
N SER A 969 -42.29 49.29 20.48
CA SER A 969 -40.97 49.36 21.11
C SER A 969 -40.99 48.53 22.38
N VAL A 970 -40.11 47.55 22.46
CA VAL A 970 -39.89 46.76 23.68
C VAL A 970 -38.58 47.19 24.31
N ILE A 971 -38.67 47.65 25.55
CA ILE A 971 -37.55 48.10 26.35
C ILE A 971 -37.07 46.94 27.22
N ALA A 972 -35.80 46.57 27.07
CA ALA A 972 -35.16 45.54 27.87
C ALA A 972 -34.86 46.05 29.28
N CYS A 973 -35.47 45.42 30.29
CA CYS A 973 -35.21 45.67 31.70
C CYS A 973 -34.59 44.41 32.34
N PRO A 974 -33.30 44.43 32.71
CA PRO A 974 -32.64 43.30 33.37
C PRO A 974 -33.35 42.91 34.66
N VAL A 975 -33.38 41.61 34.95
CA VAL A 975 -33.92 41.07 36.20
C VAL A 975 -32.79 40.71 37.16
N THR A 976 -33.07 40.81 38.46
CA THR A 976 -32.15 40.40 39.53
C THR A 976 -32.91 39.61 40.59
N LEU A 977 -32.33 38.53 41.08
CA LEU A 977 -32.95 37.73 42.15
C LEU A 977 -32.78 38.46 43.49
N LYS A 978 -33.89 38.74 44.18
CA LYS A 978 -33.87 39.31 45.53
C LYS A 978 -34.84 38.55 46.43
N GLY A 979 -34.31 37.83 47.42
CA GLY A 979 -35.12 36.91 48.24
C GLY A 979 -35.57 35.73 47.40
N ASP A 980 -36.89 35.50 47.33
CA ASP A 980 -37.51 34.39 46.59
C ASP A 980 -38.24 34.85 45.30
N ALA A 981 -38.00 36.09 44.86
CA ALA A 981 -38.63 36.65 43.66
C ALA A 981 -37.62 37.34 42.74
N TRP A 982 -37.89 37.28 41.45
CA TRP A 982 -37.14 38.02 40.42
C TRP A 982 -37.64 39.47 40.37
N ARG A 983 -36.73 40.45 40.35
CA ARG A 983 -37.07 41.87 40.34
C ARG A 983 -36.47 42.58 39.13
N ALA A 984 -37.29 43.34 38.41
CA ALA A 984 -36.84 44.29 37.40
C ALA A 984 -37.15 45.73 37.84
N GLU A 985 -36.20 46.63 37.65
CA GLU A 985 -36.43 48.07 37.83
C GLU A 985 -36.80 48.69 36.48
N VAL A 986 -38.01 49.25 36.40
CA VAL A 986 -38.47 50.04 35.26
C VAL A 986 -38.32 51.51 35.61
N VAL A 987 -37.35 52.19 34.99
CA VAL A 987 -37.13 53.62 35.15
C VAL A 987 -37.90 54.38 34.08
N LEU A 988 -38.70 55.37 34.48
CA LEU A 988 -39.53 56.18 33.60
C LEU A 988 -39.23 57.67 33.82
N THR A 989 -38.68 58.35 32.82
CA THR A 989 -38.29 59.75 32.87
C THR A 989 -39.03 60.54 31.78
N PRO A 990 -40.26 61.00 32.05
CA PRO A 990 -40.99 61.84 31.12
C PRO A 990 -40.26 63.17 30.83
N PRO A 991 -40.43 63.73 29.62
CA PRO A 991 -40.04 65.10 29.29
C PRO A 991 -40.55 66.11 30.32
N ALA A 992 -39.79 67.17 30.58
CA ALA A 992 -40.05 68.09 31.69
C ALA A 992 -41.45 68.73 31.67
N ASP A 993 -41.99 68.99 30.48
CA ASP A 993 -43.32 69.55 30.22
C ASP A 993 -44.47 68.53 30.35
N MET A 994 -44.15 67.23 30.46
CA MET A 994 -45.10 66.14 30.61
C MET A 994 -45.04 65.45 31.98
N ARG A 995 -44.34 66.04 32.96
CA ARG A 995 -44.26 65.52 34.34
C ARG A 995 -45.50 65.91 35.13
N ALA A 996 -46.19 64.92 35.69
CA ALA A 996 -47.32 65.11 36.61
C ALA A 996 -46.93 64.77 38.06
N TYR A 997 -47.73 65.23 39.01
CA TYR A 997 -47.61 64.80 40.40
C TYR A 997 -48.23 63.42 40.56
N ARG A 998 -47.43 62.44 41.02
CA ARG A 998 -47.81 61.04 41.29
C ARG A 998 -48.67 60.36 40.21
N PRO A 999 -48.27 60.40 38.93
CA PRO A 999 -49.05 59.75 37.88
C PRO A 999 -49.14 58.23 38.14
N PHE A 1000 -50.30 57.67 37.82
CA PHE A 1000 -50.51 56.23 37.83
C PHE A 1000 -50.02 55.62 36.52
N VAL A 1001 -49.19 54.60 36.64
CA VAL A 1001 -48.64 53.85 35.50
C VAL A 1001 -49.26 52.46 35.50
N ARG A 1002 -49.76 52.04 34.34
CA ARG A 1002 -50.11 50.65 34.05
C ARG A 1002 -49.08 50.10 33.07
N LEU A 1003 -48.18 49.25 33.54
CA LEU A 1003 -47.16 48.66 32.68
C LEU A 1003 -47.78 47.59 31.78
N ALA A 1004 -47.34 47.53 30.52
CA ALA A 1004 -47.52 46.37 29.66
C ALA A 1004 -46.17 45.68 29.53
N VAL A 1005 -46.09 44.43 29.99
CA VAL A 1005 -44.83 43.71 30.16
C VAL A 1005 -44.90 42.29 29.61
N ALA A 1006 -43.77 41.79 29.13
CA ALA A 1006 -43.60 40.42 28.64
C ALA A 1006 -42.23 39.89 29.06
N ARG A 1007 -42.04 38.57 29.03
CA ARG A 1007 -40.68 38.00 28.98
C ARG A 1007 -40.10 38.30 27.60
N TYR A 1008 -38.88 38.81 27.57
CA TYR A 1008 -38.18 39.20 26.36
C TYR A 1008 -36.82 38.50 26.27
N GLN A 1009 -36.61 37.79 25.16
CA GLN A 1009 -35.36 37.12 24.84
C GLN A 1009 -34.78 37.72 23.54
N PRO A 1010 -33.78 38.62 23.64
CA PRO A 1010 -33.22 39.33 22.49
C PRO A 1010 -32.50 38.43 21.47
N TYR A 1011 -32.13 37.21 21.86
CA TYR A 1011 -31.44 36.22 21.01
C TYR A 1011 -32.37 35.06 20.59
N SER A 1012 -33.67 35.31 20.45
CA SER A 1012 -34.58 34.32 19.85
C SER A 1012 -34.60 34.41 18.33
N LEU A 1013 -35.14 33.38 17.68
CA LEU A 1013 -35.51 33.47 16.27
C LEU A 1013 -36.51 34.62 16.05
N PRO A 1014 -36.49 35.26 14.86
CA PRO A 1014 -37.41 36.34 14.54
C PRO A 1014 -38.88 35.98 14.80
N ALA A 1015 -39.62 36.90 15.41
CA ALA A 1015 -41.02 36.77 15.85
C ALA A 1015 -41.28 35.88 17.07
N LEU A 1016 -40.26 35.24 17.66
CA LEU A 1016 -40.36 34.45 18.89
C LEU A 1016 -39.82 35.17 20.14
N GLU A 1017 -39.36 36.41 20.01
CA GLU A 1017 -38.60 37.13 21.05
C GLU A 1017 -39.42 37.46 22.31
N LEU A 1018 -40.75 37.52 22.20
CA LEU A 1018 -41.65 38.01 23.26
C LEU A 1018 -42.66 36.96 23.71
N SER A 1019 -42.85 36.80 25.01
CA SER A 1019 -44.05 36.13 25.54
C SER A 1019 -45.32 36.93 25.23
N PRO A 1020 -46.53 36.33 25.36
CA PRO A 1020 -47.76 37.11 25.43
C PRO A 1020 -47.65 38.28 26.43
N VAL A 1021 -48.14 39.45 26.03
CA VAL A 1021 -48.06 40.67 26.83
C VAL A 1021 -49.07 40.60 27.99
N VAL A 1022 -48.62 41.02 29.17
CA VAL A 1022 -49.41 41.10 30.40
C VAL A 1022 -49.43 42.53 30.88
N THR A 1023 -50.61 43.06 31.15
CA THR A 1023 -50.75 44.39 31.76
C THR A 1023 -50.82 44.28 33.28
N THR A 1024 -50.16 45.20 33.98
CA THR A 1024 -50.16 45.25 35.45
C THR A 1024 -51.38 46.01 35.99
N GLU A 1025 -51.51 46.06 37.31
CA GLU A 1025 -52.35 47.04 37.99
C GLU A 1025 -51.78 48.46 37.82
N ARG A 1026 -52.61 49.47 38.11
CA ARG A 1026 -52.20 50.89 38.08
C ARG A 1026 -51.49 51.24 39.38
N VAL A 1027 -50.22 51.60 39.30
CA VAL A 1027 -49.38 51.93 40.46
C VAL A 1027 -48.91 53.37 40.37
N PRO A 1028 -49.02 54.18 41.43
CA PRO A 1028 -48.56 55.57 41.41
C PRO A 1028 -47.02 55.62 41.43
N LEU A 1029 -46.44 56.48 40.58
CA LEU A 1029 -45.04 56.86 40.74
C LEU A 1029 -44.87 57.76 41.96
N LEU A 1030 -43.72 57.63 42.63
CA LEU A 1030 -43.35 58.57 43.66
C LEU A 1030 -42.87 59.86 43.01
N PRO A 1031 -43.21 61.02 43.57
CA PRO A 1031 -42.82 62.26 42.95
C PRO A 1031 -41.35 62.53 43.25
N ASP A 1032 -40.61 62.98 42.23
CA ASP A 1032 -39.22 63.40 42.40
C ASP A 1032 -39.15 64.61 43.33
N ARG A 1033 -38.19 64.59 44.25
CA ARG A 1033 -37.99 65.66 45.24
C ARG A 1033 -36.52 66.04 45.32
N GLU A 1034 -36.25 67.34 45.32
CA GLU A 1034 -34.94 67.90 45.64
C GLU A 1034 -35.10 68.81 46.86
N ILE A 1035 -34.43 68.47 47.96
CA ILE A 1035 -34.34 69.31 49.15
C ILE A 1035 -33.01 70.07 49.07
N VAL A 1036 -33.07 71.40 49.09
CA VAL A 1036 -31.91 72.28 49.16
C VAL A 1036 -31.91 72.96 50.53
N VAL A 1037 -30.84 72.78 51.28
CA VAL A 1037 -30.62 73.43 52.58
C VAL A 1037 -29.41 74.36 52.42
N GLU A 1038 -29.60 75.66 52.65
CA GLU A 1038 -28.54 76.66 52.59
C GLU A 1038 -28.36 77.32 53.97
N ARG A 1039 -27.10 77.49 54.39
CA ARG A 1039 -26.76 78.22 55.62
C ARG A 1039 -26.64 79.71 55.30
N ALA A 1040 -27.50 80.52 55.91
CA ALA A 1040 -27.46 81.98 55.82
C ALA A 1040 -27.21 82.58 57.21
N GLY A 1041 -25.94 82.67 57.61
CA GLY A 1041 -25.55 83.13 58.96
C GLY A 1041 -26.04 82.16 60.05
N GLY A 1042 -26.83 82.68 61.00
CA GLY A 1042 -27.46 81.90 62.08
C GLY A 1042 -28.80 81.24 61.72
N ARG A 1043 -29.10 81.06 60.43
CA ARG A 1043 -30.36 80.47 59.94
C ARG A 1043 -30.11 79.41 58.86
N LEU A 1044 -31.03 78.46 58.75
CA LEU A 1044 -31.15 77.51 57.64
C LEU A 1044 -32.31 77.94 56.73
N LEU A 1045 -32.04 78.00 55.43
CA LEU A 1045 -33.04 78.16 54.38
C LEU A 1045 -33.30 76.81 53.74
N VAL A 1046 -34.51 76.27 53.92
CA VAL A 1046 -34.88 74.93 53.43
C VAL A 1046 -35.89 75.06 52.30
N ARG A 1047 -35.55 74.55 51.12
CA ARG A 1047 -36.44 74.51 49.94
C ARG A 1047 -36.69 73.08 49.53
N VAL A 1048 -37.94 72.75 49.24
CA VAL A 1048 -38.33 71.47 48.64
C VAL A 1048 -38.83 71.75 47.22
N HIS A 1049 -38.11 71.22 46.23
CA HIS A 1049 -38.39 71.35 44.81
C HIS A 1049 -38.93 70.03 44.24
N GLY A 1050 -39.76 70.12 43.21
CA GLY A 1050 -40.34 68.99 42.48
C GLY A 1050 -41.72 69.33 41.96
N VAL A 1051 -42.27 68.49 41.07
CA VAL A 1051 -43.66 68.64 40.64
C VAL A 1051 -44.57 68.26 41.81
N GLY A 1052 -45.40 69.21 42.27
CA GLY A 1052 -46.34 69.06 43.37
C GLY A 1052 -47.80 69.14 42.91
N PRO A 1053 -48.76 68.83 43.80
CA PRO A 1053 -50.18 69.00 43.54
C PRO A 1053 -50.59 70.48 43.59
N GLN A 1054 -51.80 70.78 43.12
CA GLN A 1054 -52.50 72.03 43.41
C GLN A 1054 -53.75 71.75 44.27
N PRO A 1055 -53.87 72.35 45.48
CA PRO A 1055 -52.88 73.21 46.17
C PRO A 1055 -51.59 72.45 46.57
N PRO A 1056 -50.46 73.16 46.80
CA PRO A 1056 -49.19 72.52 47.15
C PRO A 1056 -49.25 71.81 48.51
N ASN A 1057 -48.47 70.72 48.65
CA ASN A 1057 -48.35 69.98 49.90
C ASN A 1057 -47.75 70.84 51.02
N ARG A 1058 -48.17 70.59 52.27
CA ARG A 1058 -47.54 71.18 53.46
C ARG A 1058 -46.17 70.52 53.68
N VAL A 1059 -45.18 71.31 54.05
CA VAL A 1059 -43.84 70.86 54.44
C VAL A 1059 -43.58 71.29 55.87
N GLU A 1060 -43.30 70.31 56.72
CA GLU A 1060 -42.89 70.48 58.09
C GLU A 1060 -41.38 70.33 58.16
N VAL A 1061 -40.69 71.34 58.66
CA VAL A 1061 -39.25 71.30 58.88
C VAL A 1061 -38.99 71.50 60.36
N GLY A 1062 -38.21 70.60 60.97
CA GLY A 1062 -37.83 70.66 62.37
C GLY A 1062 -36.36 70.34 62.57
N ILE A 1063 -35.78 70.81 63.67
CA ILE A 1063 -34.44 70.39 64.10
C ILE A 1063 -34.61 69.37 65.23
N ASP A 1064 -34.04 68.19 65.05
CA ASP A 1064 -33.93 67.18 66.10
C ASP A 1064 -32.51 67.18 66.68
N GLU A 1065 -32.39 67.02 68.00
CA GLU A 1065 -31.12 66.87 68.73
C GLU A 1065 -30.84 65.40 69.07
N ALA A 1066 -29.57 64.99 69.03
CA ALA A 1066 -29.12 63.65 69.40
C ALA A 1066 -29.22 63.37 70.92
N PRO A 1067 -29.37 62.10 71.34
CA PRO A 1067 -29.46 61.72 72.75
C PRO A 1067 -28.15 61.95 73.55
N ASP A 1068 -28.28 62.09 74.86
CA ASP A 1068 -27.23 62.47 75.82
C ASP A 1068 -26.03 61.49 75.89
N SER A 1069 -26.22 60.21 75.55
CA SER A 1069 -25.14 59.20 75.58
C SER A 1069 -25.40 58.02 74.62
N GLY A 1070 -24.35 57.56 73.94
CA GLY A 1070 -24.36 56.42 73.01
C GLY A 1070 -24.46 56.82 71.51
N PRO A 1071 -24.19 55.90 70.58
CA PRO A 1071 -24.42 56.14 69.15
C PRO A 1071 -25.92 56.39 68.90
N ALA A 1072 -26.24 57.50 68.24
CA ALA A 1072 -27.63 57.89 68.00
C ALA A 1072 -28.35 56.83 67.12
N PRO A 1073 -29.40 56.14 67.62
CA PRO A 1073 -30.13 55.18 66.79
C PRO A 1073 -31.03 55.90 65.77
N GLU A 1074 -31.45 55.21 64.71
CA GLU A 1074 -32.46 55.71 63.75
C GLU A 1074 -33.89 55.79 64.32
N VAL A 1075 -34.07 55.55 65.61
CA VAL A 1075 -35.37 55.54 66.28
C VAL A 1075 -35.83 56.97 66.58
N ILE A 1076 -37.09 57.27 66.22
CA ILE A 1076 -37.76 58.54 66.48
C ILE A 1076 -38.83 58.30 67.55
N ALA A 1077 -38.76 59.04 68.67
CA ALA A 1077 -39.83 59.01 69.65
C ALA A 1077 -41.03 59.82 69.12
N VAL A 1078 -42.18 59.16 68.92
CA VAL A 1078 -43.42 59.80 68.45
C VAL A 1078 -43.99 60.75 69.52
N ASP A 1079 -43.78 60.43 70.80
CA ASP A 1079 -44.02 61.34 71.92
C ASP A 1079 -42.80 61.32 72.87
N PRO A 1080 -41.98 62.38 72.87
CA PRO A 1080 -40.78 62.47 73.71
C PRO A 1080 -41.09 62.60 75.21
N ALA A 1081 -42.35 62.83 75.61
CA ALA A 1081 -42.76 62.91 77.01
C ALA A 1081 -42.99 61.55 77.67
N THR A 1082 -43.29 60.51 76.88
CA THR A 1082 -43.69 59.19 77.41
C THR A 1082 -42.56 58.34 77.98
N ASP A 1083 -41.31 58.52 77.53
CA ASP A 1083 -40.15 57.82 78.09
C ASP A 1083 -38.84 58.62 77.93
N PRO A 1084 -38.53 59.52 78.89
CA PRO A 1084 -37.34 60.37 78.83
C PRO A 1084 -36.01 59.60 78.95
N GLY A 1085 -36.04 58.28 79.21
CA GLY A 1085 -34.85 57.43 79.25
C GLY A 1085 -34.45 56.82 77.92
N LEU A 1086 -35.31 56.87 76.88
CA LEU A 1086 -35.03 56.26 75.59
C LEU A 1086 -33.97 57.09 74.82
N PRO A 1087 -32.85 56.48 74.38
CA PRO A 1087 -31.89 57.17 73.52
C PRO A 1087 -32.48 57.28 72.11
N ALA A 1088 -33.17 58.38 71.81
CA ALA A 1088 -33.78 58.66 70.51
C ALA A 1088 -33.57 60.11 70.12
N TRP A 1089 -33.69 60.41 68.83
CA TRP A 1089 -33.65 61.80 68.34
C TRP A 1089 -34.84 62.58 68.89
N ARG A 1090 -34.58 63.74 69.51
CA ARG A 1090 -35.59 64.56 70.16
C ARG A 1090 -35.90 65.79 69.31
N PRO A 1091 -37.16 65.97 68.84
CA PRO A 1091 -37.52 67.18 68.11
C PRO A 1091 -37.44 68.38 69.06
N LEU A 1092 -36.79 69.47 68.64
CA LEU A 1092 -36.79 70.73 69.37
C LEU A 1092 -38.05 71.53 68.94
N PRO A 1093 -39.11 71.60 69.77
CA PRO A 1093 -40.41 72.10 69.31
C PRO A 1093 -40.37 73.58 68.87
N THR A 1094 -39.51 74.38 69.50
CA THR A 1094 -39.27 75.80 69.17
C THR A 1094 -38.63 76.00 67.79
N PHE A 1095 -37.98 74.97 67.26
CA PHE A 1095 -37.29 74.94 65.96
C PHE A 1095 -38.06 74.12 64.91
N THR A 1096 -39.39 74.07 65.02
CA THR A 1096 -40.27 73.52 63.99
C THR A 1096 -40.99 74.64 63.24
N ARG A 1097 -41.02 74.57 61.91
CA ARG A 1097 -41.72 75.51 61.03
C ARG A 1097 -42.48 74.73 59.95
N THR A 1098 -43.61 75.28 59.54
CA THR A 1098 -44.41 74.75 58.44
C THR A 1098 -44.40 75.74 57.28
N GLY A 1099 -44.31 75.22 56.07
CA GLY A 1099 -44.50 75.97 54.83
C GLY A 1099 -45.09 75.04 53.77
N ASP A 1100 -44.91 75.39 52.50
CA ASP A 1100 -45.49 74.63 51.38
C ASP A 1100 -44.38 74.14 50.44
N ALA A 1101 -44.61 73.04 49.71
CA ALA A 1101 -43.71 72.49 48.71
C ALA A 1101 -43.71 73.30 47.39
N SER A 1102 -43.66 74.63 47.47
CA SER A 1102 -43.66 75.56 46.33
C SER A 1102 -42.26 76.00 45.88
N GLY A 1103 -41.22 75.56 46.60
CA GLY A 1103 -39.84 76.03 46.43
C GLY A 1103 -39.53 77.34 47.17
N THR A 1104 -40.50 77.97 47.84
CA THR A 1104 -40.27 79.10 48.76
C THR A 1104 -39.46 78.63 49.98
N PRO A 1105 -38.46 79.39 50.45
CA PRO A 1105 -37.59 78.92 51.53
C PRO A 1105 -38.33 78.99 52.87
N ILE A 1106 -38.29 77.89 53.62
CA ILE A 1106 -38.71 77.84 55.02
C ILE A 1106 -37.49 78.19 55.86
N GLU A 1107 -37.57 79.30 56.60
CA GLU A 1107 -36.46 79.77 57.45
C GLU A 1107 -36.53 79.17 58.85
N LEU A 1108 -35.44 78.56 59.30
CA LEU A 1108 -35.30 78.09 60.69
C LEU A 1108 -34.06 78.71 61.35
N PRO A 1109 -34.15 79.19 62.59
CA PRO A 1109 -32.96 79.58 63.34
C PRO A 1109 -32.10 78.35 63.65
N LEU A 1110 -30.77 78.51 63.66
CA LEU A 1110 -29.85 77.49 64.15
C LEU A 1110 -29.77 77.59 65.69
N PRO A 1111 -30.02 76.50 66.45
CA PRO A 1111 -29.81 76.52 67.88
C PRO A 1111 -28.30 76.63 68.22
N PRO A 1112 -27.95 77.15 69.42
CA PRO A 1112 -26.57 77.17 69.88
C PRO A 1112 -26.01 75.75 70.02
N GLY A 1113 -24.75 75.58 69.65
CA GLY A 1113 -24.11 74.26 69.55
C GLY A 1113 -23.82 73.63 70.91
N GLY A 1114 -24.11 72.33 71.03
CA GLY A 1114 -23.76 71.50 72.20
C GLY A 1114 -23.84 69.99 71.93
N ARG A 1115 -24.74 69.56 71.03
CA ARG A 1115 -24.91 68.15 70.60
C ARG A 1115 -25.11 68.05 69.08
N PRO A 1116 -24.89 66.88 68.44
CA PRO A 1116 -25.21 66.70 67.03
C PRO A 1116 -26.68 66.98 66.73
N LEU A 1117 -26.94 67.76 65.68
CA LEU A 1117 -28.28 68.12 65.24
C LEU A 1117 -28.56 67.53 63.86
N ARG A 1118 -29.82 67.22 63.58
CA ARG A 1118 -30.30 66.90 62.23
C ARG A 1118 -31.55 67.70 61.90
N LEU A 1119 -31.68 68.05 60.63
CA LEU A 1119 -32.89 68.61 60.06
C LEU A 1119 -33.84 67.45 59.69
N ARG A 1120 -35.07 67.50 60.16
CA ARG A 1120 -36.16 66.62 59.77
C ARG A 1120 -37.07 67.39 58.82
N VAL A 1121 -37.17 66.93 57.59
CA VAL A 1121 -38.05 67.51 56.55
C VAL A 1121 -39.13 66.50 56.23
N ARG A 1122 -40.39 66.84 56.48
CA ARG A 1122 -41.56 66.00 56.22
C ARG A 1122 -42.53 66.74 55.31
N GLU A 1123 -42.74 66.23 54.10
CA GLU A 1123 -43.81 66.70 53.20
C GLU A 1123 -45.07 65.88 53.47
N VAL A 1124 -46.16 66.58 53.74
CA VAL A 1124 -47.46 66.03 54.10
C VAL A 1124 -48.50 66.52 53.11
N GLU A 1125 -49.30 65.57 52.66
CA GLU A 1125 -50.46 65.80 51.81
C GLU A 1125 -51.72 65.69 52.67
N ASP A 1126 -52.55 66.73 52.62
CA ASP A 1126 -53.80 66.79 53.37
C ASP A 1126 -54.90 66.08 52.59
N LEU A 1127 -55.49 65.03 53.20
CA LEU A 1127 -56.58 64.27 52.61
C LEU A 1127 -57.96 64.87 52.93
N ALA A 1128 -58.02 65.83 53.86
CA ALA A 1128 -59.24 66.53 54.27
C ALA A 1128 -59.49 67.74 53.34
N PRO A 1129 -59.96 67.49 52.11
CA PRO A 1129 -61.38 67.63 51.83
C PRO A 1129 -61.89 66.66 50.74
N LEU A 1130 -61.91 65.35 51.01
CA LEU A 1130 -62.78 64.42 50.25
C LEU A 1130 -64.20 64.50 50.86
N GLY A 1131 -65.09 65.24 50.19
CA GLY A 1131 -66.40 65.65 50.71
C GLY A 1131 -67.36 64.53 51.13
N ASP A 1132 -68.28 64.90 52.02
CA ASP A 1132 -69.59 64.31 52.33
C ASP A 1132 -69.73 62.91 52.96
N LEU A 1133 -68.64 62.26 53.42
CA LEU A 1133 -68.74 60.98 54.16
C LEU A 1133 -68.14 61.01 55.57
N ALA A 1134 -68.49 62.02 56.37
CA ALA A 1134 -68.64 61.92 57.83
C ALA A 1134 -69.05 63.28 58.40
N ALA A 1135 -70.35 63.46 58.67
CA ALA A 1135 -70.75 64.46 59.64
C ALA A 1135 -70.06 64.11 60.98
N PRO A 1136 -69.50 65.09 61.73
CA PRO A 1136 -68.90 64.81 63.02
C PRO A 1136 -69.98 64.24 63.95
N GLN A 1137 -69.88 62.96 64.32
CA GLN A 1137 -70.63 62.43 65.44
C GLN A 1137 -70.12 63.14 66.70
N GLU A 1138 -70.96 64.02 67.26
CA GLU A 1138 -70.71 64.63 68.57
C GLU A 1138 -70.43 63.51 69.60
N GLY A 1139 -69.19 63.44 70.10
CA GLY A 1139 -68.79 62.52 71.17
C GLY A 1139 -67.49 61.75 70.97
N LEU A 1140 -66.88 61.76 69.78
CA LEU A 1140 -65.55 61.20 69.55
C LEU A 1140 -64.53 62.34 69.43
N GLY A 1141 -63.49 62.33 70.27
CA GLY A 1141 -62.39 63.29 70.23
C GLY A 1141 -61.70 63.35 68.85
N ALA A 1142 -60.93 64.41 68.60
CA ALA A 1142 -60.25 64.66 67.33
C ALA A 1142 -59.64 63.37 66.74
N GLN A 1143 -59.96 63.07 65.48
CA GLN A 1143 -59.35 61.93 64.79
C GLN A 1143 -57.83 62.14 64.76
N PRO A 1144 -57.03 61.08 65.00
CA PRO A 1144 -55.58 61.17 64.92
C PRO A 1144 -55.15 61.73 63.55
N PRO A 1145 -54.21 62.69 63.49
CA PRO A 1145 -53.68 63.26 62.24
C PRO A 1145 -53.28 62.20 61.20
N GLU A 1146 -52.85 61.03 61.66
CA GLU A 1146 -52.44 59.88 60.85
C GLU A 1146 -53.56 59.32 59.97
N LEU A 1147 -54.83 59.63 60.24
CA LEU A 1147 -55.97 59.24 59.40
C LEU A 1147 -56.36 60.32 58.36
N THR A 1148 -55.87 61.55 58.52
CA THR A 1148 -56.23 62.70 57.66
C THR A 1148 -55.06 63.23 56.84
N GLU A 1149 -53.85 62.72 57.06
CA GLU A 1149 -52.61 63.16 56.45
C GLU A 1149 -51.85 61.98 55.82
N ARG A 1150 -51.28 62.18 54.62
CA ARG A 1150 -50.37 61.23 54.00
C ARG A 1150 -48.97 61.82 53.90
N THR A 1151 -47.98 61.18 54.51
CA THR A 1151 -46.57 61.60 54.35
C THR A 1151 -46.07 61.21 52.96
N VAL A 1152 -45.70 62.20 52.14
CA VAL A 1152 -45.20 62.04 50.76
C VAL A 1152 -43.68 61.90 50.72
N LEU A 1153 -42.99 62.60 51.62
CA LEU A 1153 -41.54 62.61 51.78
C LEU A 1153 -41.23 62.75 53.26
N ILE A 1154 -40.30 61.96 53.76
CA ILE A 1154 -39.62 62.27 55.02
C ILE A 1154 -38.13 62.06 54.81
N ASP A 1155 -37.34 63.04 55.22
CA ASP A 1155 -35.89 62.99 55.15
C ASP A 1155 -35.26 63.52 56.44
N HIS A 1156 -34.15 62.92 56.82
CA HIS A 1156 -33.36 63.28 57.99
C HIS A 1156 -31.95 63.65 57.53
N ILE A 1157 -31.63 64.94 57.61
CA ILE A 1157 -30.41 65.52 57.05
C ILE A 1157 -29.51 65.96 58.21
N PRO A 1158 -28.37 65.31 58.47
CA PRO A 1158 -27.43 65.74 59.49
C PRO A 1158 -26.98 67.19 59.24
N ILE A 1159 -26.98 68.03 60.27
CA ILE A 1159 -26.46 69.40 60.17
C ILE A 1159 -24.95 69.33 60.46
N PRO A 1160 -24.07 69.76 59.52
CA PRO A 1160 -22.63 69.73 59.74
C PRO A 1160 -22.23 70.55 60.97
N GLY A 1161 -21.30 70.05 61.80
CA GLY A 1161 -20.89 70.74 63.02
C GLY A 1161 -20.37 72.17 62.77
N GLY A 1162 -19.69 72.39 61.64
CA GLY A 1162 -19.21 73.73 61.22
C GLY A 1162 -20.32 74.72 60.87
N TRP A 1163 -21.59 74.28 60.78
CA TRP A 1163 -22.74 75.15 60.55
C TRP A 1163 -23.30 75.75 61.83
N LEU A 1164 -22.96 75.19 62.99
CA LEU A 1164 -23.46 75.66 64.28
C LEU A 1164 -22.80 77.01 64.64
N PRO A 1165 -23.52 77.92 65.32
CA PRO A 1165 -22.91 79.10 65.92
C PRO A 1165 -21.91 78.65 67.00
N GLU A 1166 -20.71 79.24 67.04
CA GLU A 1166 -19.79 79.06 68.17
C GLU A 1166 -20.51 79.50 69.45
N GLY A 1167 -20.64 78.60 70.42
CA GLY A 1167 -21.15 78.96 71.75
C GLY A 1167 -20.13 79.84 72.45
N ASP A 1168 -20.59 80.90 73.12
CA ASP A 1168 -19.75 81.69 74.03
C ASP A 1168 -19.18 80.75 75.11
N ASP A 1169 -17.91 80.34 74.94
CA ASP A 1169 -17.08 79.78 76.00
C ASP A 1169 -16.79 80.92 77.00
N ASN A 1170 -17.67 81.08 77.98
CA ASN A 1170 -17.36 81.85 79.19
C ASN A 1170 -17.58 80.94 80.40
N GLY A 1171 -16.57 80.11 80.65
CA GLY A 1171 -16.32 79.39 81.90
C GLY A 1171 -14.85 79.56 82.26
#